data_AF-A0A4Q3VA45-F1
#
_entry.id   AF-A0A4Q3VA45-F1
#
_cell.length_a   1.000
_cell.length_b   1.000
_cell.length_c   1.000
_cell.angle_alpha   90.00
_cell.angle_beta   90.00
_cell.angle_gamma   90.00
#
_symmetry.space_group_name_H-M   'P 1'
#
loop_
_entity.id
_entity.type
_entity.pdbx_description
1 polymer ?
#
loop_
_entity_poly.entity_id
_entity_poly.type
_entity_poly.pdbx_seq_one_letter_code
_entity_poly.pdbx_strand_id
1 'polypeptide(L)'
;MHTDDAGWALGAYDSKNTLTADWATSQGRLWAFVAGPQFLFALKFQNTWVGEALRYGSFLLFCTLFYVVAWQYFSRRVALLAATLFVAFHALRFEGSVFITYPLYTWTAGSAFMIAALLARAYVRTGRLAPLVLIGPAYGFSLLTQEGVMALFLLLFPILIMFKAGLGGGIRGFLRRILEPRRVHVLALWMGTSTTYCVAWIWWAATHPNNYAGIAPFDLSRIAAVWGSYVSAGSILGDFVSPYAVNYTDALSGTGASVIYSPWQNVLDLLSSPNALLSGLACTSLIGILLVRRTIGRDVPVNAVASRYAVKPGITAGGVLTHGAASISHKYNAPVDTSVSEFAGDGDPPASSTSEAAFISAGAVAVGLVIAFLPLLPVALTAKYQGWFFDLGVHAHSHSIFAQFGVTLAIAGLVVLAGQILSPLFGQRAPIKTAFKVSLALLVGLIAAIGAYTNDLIVKDMRPEGARWRVVEEALAMSGVSGLPVDVIWAPRFSSGSWFTVVSPHYWSQYIAARYGSVIRVSTRNVLEPDEIATGKAVYLDYIPLPSPSRGMIVTMAHLTPGGKGGEANAITVSVGNMPAPMRSQAFLTYRDMKGRLHAERLATLSVIGDPSASRYKLANVSADAGSVSVTTTPGLPASLPSCGTSLPLPSRVSFGAKGDAAGQSDCLFSLPPSNGWHTLEAAGVWSTGEASLDIQGDASWADGPVYLNILMSSYTGLGFTEGAQTVTVSVNGARLASRSFPRGSGEQAVQIELPKSARVAGSVTKLTFNVDAPIVPNAIDPKQADTRALGIHIRSLDVSRRPASAPASPEGAQRAAGASAQCRADIAGGTTIKFGLTLTPADNARFCLASQSQLTEGWYPQEAQGVWTKGSRSVLLIAGSDPATRPVKITLRMNTYTGMGFYKGAQTVTFSAGATKLGSKTFETGQPDTPVVLDIPASVRTAGAPLAITMDIDRLYSPEKLKIAPDPRDLGAFLREAEIE
;
A
#
# COMPACT_ATOMS: atom_id res chain seq x y z
N MET A 1 2.76 -4.68 -16.43
CA MET A 1 1.89 -5.81 -16.81
C MET A 1 0.38 -5.50 -16.83
N HIS A 2 -0.18 -4.59 -16.02
CA HIS A 2 -1.54 -4.03 -16.23
C HIS A 2 -1.76 -3.22 -17.54
N THR A 3 -0.74 -3.08 -18.39
CA THR A 3 -0.91 -2.63 -19.78
C THR A 3 -1.83 -3.58 -20.54
N ASP A 4 -1.76 -4.87 -20.18
CA ASP A 4 -2.64 -5.89 -20.74
C ASP A 4 -4.08 -5.72 -20.23
N ASP A 5 -4.30 -5.45 -18.93
CA ASP A 5 -5.63 -5.18 -18.33
C ASP A 5 -6.30 -3.92 -18.87
N ALA A 6 -5.53 -2.85 -19.04
CA ALA A 6 -6.00 -1.65 -19.71
C ALA A 6 -6.39 -1.96 -21.17
N GLY A 7 -5.56 -2.72 -21.89
CA GLY A 7 -5.86 -3.22 -23.23
C GLY A 7 -7.10 -4.13 -23.29
N TRP A 8 -7.28 -5.00 -22.29
CA TRP A 8 -8.47 -5.86 -22.15
C TRP A 8 -9.73 -5.04 -21.96
N ALA A 9 -9.67 -4.03 -21.08
CA ALA A 9 -10.79 -3.11 -20.88
C ALA A 9 -11.10 -2.35 -22.17
N LEU A 10 -10.10 -1.85 -22.89
CA LEU A 10 -10.29 -1.18 -24.18
C LEU A 10 -10.96 -2.09 -25.21
N GLY A 11 -10.45 -3.31 -25.38
CA GLY A 11 -11.00 -4.30 -26.32
C GLY A 11 -12.40 -4.81 -25.96
N ALA A 12 -12.79 -4.75 -24.68
CA ALA A 12 -14.12 -5.18 -24.24
C ALA A 12 -15.23 -4.22 -24.69
N TYR A 13 -14.89 -2.93 -24.87
CA TYR A 13 -15.85 -1.91 -25.27
C TYR A 13 -15.80 -1.57 -26.77
N ASP A 14 -14.73 -1.91 -27.50
CA ASP A 14 -14.70 -1.73 -28.95
C ASP A 14 -15.64 -2.74 -29.65
N SER A 15 -16.72 -2.20 -30.23
CA SER A 15 -17.75 -2.97 -30.94
C SER A 15 -17.28 -3.53 -32.29
N LYS A 16 -16.16 -3.07 -32.86
CA LYS A 16 -15.63 -3.51 -34.17
C LYS A 16 -14.79 -4.80 -34.10
N ASN A 17 -15.13 -5.68 -33.17
CA ASN A 17 -14.26 -6.69 -32.56
C ASN A 17 -13.69 -7.78 -33.53
N THR A 18 -12.69 -7.43 -34.34
CA THR A 18 -11.59 -8.33 -34.81
C THR A 18 -10.48 -8.45 -33.76
N LEU A 19 -10.62 -7.71 -32.66
CA LEU A 19 -9.60 -7.42 -31.67
C LEU A 19 -9.07 -8.64 -30.92
N THR A 20 -9.85 -9.73 -30.77
CA THR A 20 -9.28 -10.95 -30.19
C THR A 20 -8.15 -11.51 -31.07
N ALA A 21 -8.35 -11.54 -32.38
CA ALA A 21 -7.35 -12.03 -33.32
C ALA A 21 -6.19 -11.04 -33.42
N ASP A 22 -6.49 -9.75 -33.57
CA ASP A 22 -5.47 -8.69 -33.68
C ASP A 22 -4.62 -8.60 -32.40
N TRP A 23 -5.24 -8.82 -31.23
CA TRP A 23 -4.54 -8.84 -29.94
C TRP A 23 -3.76 -10.13 -29.71
N ALA A 24 -4.31 -11.28 -30.09
CA ALA A 24 -3.55 -12.54 -30.07
C ALA A 24 -2.30 -12.46 -30.96
N THR A 25 -2.42 -11.80 -32.12
CA THR A 25 -1.27 -11.47 -32.98
C THR A 25 -0.36 -10.42 -32.35
N SER A 26 -0.88 -9.38 -31.69
CA SER A 26 -0.06 -8.32 -31.08
C SER A 26 0.74 -8.81 -29.87
N GLN A 27 0.16 -9.70 -29.07
CA GLN A 27 0.88 -10.38 -27.99
C GLN A 27 1.81 -11.47 -28.55
N GLY A 28 1.56 -11.90 -29.78
CA GLY A 28 2.22 -13.03 -30.39
C GLY A 28 1.98 -14.32 -29.61
N ARG A 29 0.86 -14.51 -28.90
CA ARG A 29 0.65 -15.72 -28.08
C ARG A 29 -0.57 -16.51 -28.51
N LEU A 30 -0.43 -17.83 -28.62
CA LEU A 30 -1.49 -18.72 -29.12
C LEU A 30 -2.66 -18.79 -28.13
N TRP A 31 -2.37 -18.73 -26.82
CA TRP A 31 -3.43 -18.84 -25.80
C TRP A 31 -4.40 -17.66 -25.78
N ALA A 32 -3.97 -16.51 -26.31
CA ALA A 32 -4.78 -15.29 -26.37
C ALA A 32 -6.08 -15.49 -27.17
N PHE A 33 -6.11 -16.41 -28.14
CA PHE A 33 -7.31 -16.74 -28.91
C PHE A 33 -8.43 -17.36 -28.08
N VAL A 34 -8.09 -18.07 -27.00
CA VAL A 34 -9.08 -18.74 -26.13
C VAL A 34 -9.33 -17.92 -24.88
N ALA A 35 -8.27 -17.45 -24.24
CA ALA A 35 -8.38 -16.65 -23.03
C ALA A 35 -8.98 -15.28 -23.29
N GLY A 36 -8.69 -14.67 -24.43
CA GLY A 36 -9.15 -13.32 -24.73
C GLY A 36 -10.65 -13.18 -24.74
N PRO A 37 -11.39 -14.02 -25.49
CA PRO A 37 -12.85 -14.01 -25.44
C PRO A 37 -13.39 -14.25 -24.03
N GLN A 38 -12.75 -15.11 -23.23
CA GLN A 38 -13.16 -15.35 -21.85
C GLN A 38 -12.99 -14.11 -20.96
N PHE A 39 -11.85 -13.43 -21.07
CA PHE A 39 -11.56 -12.19 -20.37
C PHE A 39 -12.52 -11.07 -20.78
N LEU A 40 -12.72 -10.88 -22.08
CA LEU A 40 -13.65 -9.89 -22.62
C LEU A 40 -15.09 -10.16 -22.16
N PHE A 41 -15.52 -11.43 -22.16
CA PHE A 41 -16.81 -11.84 -21.63
C PHE A 41 -16.92 -11.57 -20.13
N ALA A 42 -15.91 -11.93 -19.35
CA ALA A 42 -15.86 -11.67 -17.91
C ALA A 42 -15.96 -10.17 -17.58
N LEU A 43 -15.24 -9.34 -18.33
CA LEU A 43 -15.25 -7.88 -18.19
C LEU A 43 -16.59 -7.27 -18.60
N LYS A 44 -17.17 -7.74 -19.71
CA LYS A 44 -18.49 -7.28 -20.19
C LYS A 44 -19.61 -7.53 -19.18
N PHE A 45 -19.56 -8.66 -18.47
CA PHE A 45 -20.55 -9.04 -17.47
C PHE A 45 -20.13 -8.70 -16.03
N GLN A 46 -19.07 -7.92 -15.85
CA GLN A 46 -18.62 -7.51 -14.52
C GLN A 46 -19.72 -6.74 -13.78
N ASN A 47 -19.89 -7.01 -12.48
CA ASN A 47 -20.97 -6.46 -11.63
C ASN A 47 -22.40 -6.88 -12.04
N THR A 48 -22.56 -7.84 -12.96
CA THR A 48 -23.85 -8.49 -13.23
C THR A 48 -23.89 -9.84 -12.52
N TRP A 49 -25.09 -10.35 -12.22
CA TRP A 49 -25.24 -11.69 -11.63
C TRP A 49 -24.56 -12.80 -12.46
N VAL A 50 -24.52 -12.66 -13.79
CA VAL A 50 -23.86 -13.60 -14.71
C VAL A 50 -22.35 -13.60 -14.47
N GLY A 51 -21.72 -12.42 -14.44
CA GLY A 51 -20.29 -12.30 -14.20
C GLY A 51 -19.88 -12.81 -12.82
N GLU A 52 -20.69 -12.50 -11.80
CA GLU A 52 -20.50 -12.98 -10.43
C GLU A 52 -20.63 -14.52 -10.35
N ALA A 53 -21.66 -15.09 -10.98
CA ALA A 53 -21.87 -16.54 -11.03
C ALA A 53 -20.73 -17.28 -11.74
N LEU A 54 -20.20 -16.72 -12.83
CA LEU A 54 -19.05 -17.28 -13.53
C LEU A 54 -17.78 -17.23 -12.67
N ARG A 55 -17.54 -16.10 -12.00
CA ARG A 55 -16.36 -15.90 -11.14
C ARG A 55 -16.37 -16.83 -9.93
N TYR A 56 -17.45 -16.86 -9.16
CA TYR A 56 -17.57 -17.75 -8.00
C TYR A 56 -17.74 -19.21 -8.43
N GLY A 57 -18.50 -19.47 -9.49
CA GLY A 57 -18.74 -20.82 -10.01
C GLY A 57 -17.48 -21.49 -10.52
N SER A 58 -16.64 -20.77 -11.27
CA SER A 58 -15.35 -21.29 -11.75
C SER A 58 -14.38 -21.58 -10.60
N PHE A 59 -14.33 -20.72 -9.59
CA PHE A 59 -13.54 -20.95 -8.37
C PHE A 59 -14.01 -22.19 -7.61
N LEU A 60 -15.32 -22.31 -7.35
CA LEU A 60 -15.90 -23.45 -6.64
C LEU A 60 -15.68 -24.75 -7.42
N LEU A 61 -15.86 -24.72 -8.74
CA LEU A 61 -15.61 -25.85 -9.62
C LEU A 61 -14.14 -26.28 -9.55
N PHE A 62 -13.21 -25.34 -9.67
CA PHE A 62 -11.77 -25.62 -9.57
C PHE A 62 -11.42 -26.23 -8.22
N CYS A 63 -11.81 -25.61 -7.12
CA CYS A 63 -11.51 -26.12 -5.77
C CYS A 63 -12.11 -27.51 -5.52
N THR A 64 -13.30 -27.78 -6.04
CA THR A 64 -13.95 -29.09 -5.96
C THR A 64 -13.19 -30.13 -6.76
N LEU A 65 -12.84 -29.82 -8.01
CA LEU A 65 -12.05 -30.70 -8.87
C LEU A 65 -10.66 -30.96 -8.28
N PHE A 66 -10.03 -29.93 -7.70
CA PHE A 66 -8.76 -30.05 -7.00
C PHE A 66 -8.86 -31.05 -5.87
N TYR A 67 -9.82 -30.86 -4.96
CA TYR A 67 -10.05 -31.77 -3.87
C TYR A 67 -10.23 -33.22 -4.37
N VAL A 68 -11.06 -33.41 -5.41
CA VAL A 68 -11.32 -34.74 -5.98
C VAL A 68 -10.05 -35.35 -6.58
N VAL A 69 -9.31 -34.63 -7.41
CA VAL A 69 -8.05 -35.11 -8.01
C VAL A 69 -7.04 -35.44 -6.93
N ALA A 70 -6.79 -34.51 -6.00
CA ALA A 70 -5.85 -34.73 -4.91
C ALA A 70 -6.25 -35.94 -4.05
N TRP A 71 -7.55 -36.14 -3.80
CA TRP A 71 -8.04 -37.31 -3.06
C TRP A 71 -7.85 -38.61 -3.84
N GLN A 72 -8.02 -38.59 -5.17
CA GLN A 72 -7.86 -39.79 -6.00
C GLN A 72 -6.40 -40.26 -6.12
N TYR A 73 -5.45 -39.34 -6.04
CA TYR A 73 -4.01 -39.62 -6.19
C TYR A 73 -3.25 -39.70 -4.88
N PHE A 74 -3.69 -38.96 -3.86
CA PHE A 74 -3.11 -38.94 -2.52
C PHE A 74 -4.11 -39.51 -1.50
N SER A 75 -3.92 -39.19 -0.22
CA SER A 75 -4.90 -39.52 0.82
C SER A 75 -5.97 -38.44 0.93
N ARG A 76 -7.17 -38.82 1.39
CA ARG A 76 -8.25 -37.86 1.69
C ARG A 76 -7.80 -36.77 2.67
N ARG A 77 -6.90 -37.10 3.60
CA ARG A 77 -6.37 -36.15 4.60
C ARG A 77 -5.51 -35.07 3.95
N VAL A 78 -4.57 -35.48 3.09
CA VAL A 78 -3.71 -34.55 2.35
C VAL A 78 -4.55 -33.66 1.43
N ALA A 79 -5.46 -34.26 0.66
CA ALA A 79 -6.31 -33.51 -0.28
C ALA A 79 -7.16 -32.43 0.41
N LEU A 80 -7.76 -32.79 1.54
CA LEU A 80 -8.62 -31.88 2.30
C LEU A 80 -7.84 -30.76 2.98
N LEU A 81 -6.68 -31.10 3.57
CA LEU A 81 -5.79 -30.11 4.17
C LEU A 81 -5.22 -29.17 3.08
N ALA A 82 -4.81 -29.70 1.93
CA ALA A 82 -4.32 -28.91 0.81
C ALA A 82 -5.40 -27.96 0.28
N ALA A 83 -6.63 -28.43 0.06
CA ALA A 83 -7.76 -27.59 -0.33
C ALA A 83 -8.05 -26.48 0.69
N THR A 84 -7.94 -26.79 1.99
CA THR A 84 -8.18 -25.80 3.03
C THR A 84 -7.06 -24.78 3.14
N LEU A 85 -5.79 -25.22 3.06
CA LEU A 85 -4.62 -24.34 3.00
C LEU A 85 -4.67 -23.46 1.76
N PHE A 86 -5.14 -24.00 0.63
CA PHE A 86 -5.37 -23.24 -0.58
C PHE A 86 -6.37 -22.12 -0.35
N VAL A 87 -7.57 -22.42 0.16
CA VAL A 87 -8.56 -21.37 0.49
C VAL A 87 -8.00 -20.35 1.48
N ALA A 88 -7.35 -20.81 2.55
CA ALA A 88 -6.78 -19.95 3.59
C ALA A 88 -5.69 -19.00 3.06
N PHE A 89 -4.81 -19.49 2.18
CA PHE A 89 -3.70 -18.69 1.64
C PHE A 89 -4.08 -17.90 0.38
N HIS A 90 -5.15 -18.29 -0.33
CA HIS A 90 -5.46 -17.79 -1.68
C HIS A 90 -6.78 -17.00 -1.77
N ALA A 91 -7.82 -17.32 -0.99
CA ALA A 91 -9.08 -16.56 -1.02
C ALA A 91 -8.91 -15.09 -0.56
N LEU A 92 -7.72 -14.77 -0.03
CA LEU A 92 -7.42 -13.58 0.72
C LEU A 92 -6.15 -12.88 0.20
N ARG A 93 -5.79 -13.04 -1.10
CA ARG A 93 -4.84 -12.13 -1.78
C ARG A 93 -5.42 -11.48 -3.06
N PHE A 94 -5.25 -10.17 -3.21
CA PHE A 94 -5.95 -9.30 -4.16
C PHE A 94 -5.70 -9.62 -5.65
N GLU A 95 -4.45 -9.88 -6.07
CA GLU A 95 -4.08 -10.10 -7.49
C GLU A 95 -4.63 -11.40 -8.11
N GLY A 96 -5.26 -12.27 -7.33
CA GLY A 96 -5.98 -13.46 -7.81
C GLY A 96 -7.27 -13.73 -7.06
N SER A 97 -7.76 -12.74 -6.30
CA SER A 97 -8.93 -12.93 -5.46
C SER A 97 -10.13 -13.31 -6.31
N VAL A 98 -11.08 -14.04 -5.72
CA VAL A 98 -12.38 -14.38 -6.33
C VAL A 98 -13.23 -13.13 -6.63
N PHE A 99 -12.66 -11.91 -6.63
CA PHE A 99 -13.33 -10.63 -6.81
C PHE A 99 -12.89 -9.86 -8.07
N ILE A 100 -11.83 -10.29 -8.77
CA ILE A 100 -11.42 -9.72 -10.08
C ILE A 100 -11.78 -10.66 -11.24
N THR A 101 -11.67 -10.22 -12.50
CA THR A 101 -12.00 -11.03 -13.70
C THR A 101 -10.91 -12.05 -14.08
N TYR A 102 -9.68 -11.84 -13.61
CA TYR A 102 -8.51 -12.74 -13.76
C TYR A 102 -8.70 -14.23 -13.41
N PRO A 103 -9.49 -14.62 -12.40
CA PRO A 103 -9.60 -16.00 -11.98
C PRO A 103 -10.37 -16.87 -13.00
N LEU A 104 -11.22 -16.29 -13.86
CA LEU A 104 -11.91 -17.06 -14.89
C LEU A 104 -10.95 -17.71 -15.89
N TYR A 105 -9.83 -17.06 -16.17
CA TYR A 105 -8.79 -17.56 -17.05
C TYR A 105 -8.03 -18.76 -16.45
N THR A 106 -7.58 -18.62 -15.20
CA THR A 106 -6.76 -19.64 -14.53
C THR A 106 -7.60 -20.81 -14.00
N TRP A 107 -8.81 -20.56 -13.49
CA TRP A 107 -9.69 -21.61 -12.97
C TRP A 107 -10.25 -22.50 -14.05
N THR A 108 -10.60 -21.93 -15.21
CA THR A 108 -11.12 -22.75 -16.32
C THR A 108 -10.03 -23.65 -16.89
N ALA A 109 -8.82 -23.12 -17.11
CA ALA A 109 -7.63 -23.87 -17.48
C ALA A 109 -7.38 -25.06 -16.54
N GLY A 110 -7.25 -24.77 -15.23
CA GLY A 110 -6.97 -25.80 -14.23
C GLY A 110 -8.10 -26.81 -14.08
N SER A 111 -9.36 -26.36 -14.17
CA SER A 111 -10.52 -27.25 -14.15
C SER A 111 -10.52 -28.21 -15.34
N ALA A 112 -10.23 -27.72 -16.54
CA ALA A 112 -10.12 -28.54 -17.75
C ALA A 112 -9.00 -29.58 -17.64
N PHE A 113 -7.83 -29.20 -17.12
CA PHE A 113 -6.75 -30.14 -16.81
C PHE A 113 -7.19 -31.25 -15.84
N MET A 114 -7.86 -30.86 -14.74
CA MET A 114 -8.32 -31.81 -13.73
C MET A 114 -9.41 -32.74 -14.26
N ILE A 115 -10.33 -32.24 -15.09
CA ILE A 115 -11.32 -33.05 -15.80
C ILE A 115 -10.59 -34.06 -16.71
N ALA A 116 -9.59 -33.64 -17.49
CA ALA A 116 -8.81 -34.54 -18.33
C ALA A 116 -8.12 -35.65 -17.51
N ALA A 117 -7.55 -35.32 -16.35
CA ALA A 117 -6.93 -36.30 -15.46
C ALA A 117 -7.96 -37.31 -14.87
N LEU A 118 -9.15 -36.85 -14.50
CA LEU A 118 -10.22 -37.71 -14.01
C LEU A 118 -10.77 -38.62 -15.12
N LEU A 119 -10.93 -38.10 -16.34
CA LEU A 119 -11.34 -38.89 -17.52
C LEU A 119 -10.30 -39.94 -17.89
N ALA A 120 -9.01 -39.58 -17.87
CA ALA A 120 -7.90 -40.53 -18.05
C ALA A 120 -7.96 -41.67 -17.04
N ARG A 121 -8.17 -41.36 -15.76
CA ARG A 121 -8.35 -42.38 -14.72
C ARG A 121 -9.59 -43.24 -14.96
N ALA A 122 -10.72 -42.63 -15.31
CA ALA A 122 -11.95 -43.34 -15.61
C ALA A 122 -11.77 -44.30 -16.80
N TYR A 123 -11.04 -43.87 -17.84
CA TYR A 123 -10.69 -44.72 -18.98
C TYR A 123 -9.82 -45.91 -18.57
N VAL A 124 -8.73 -45.67 -17.85
CA VAL A 124 -7.81 -46.73 -17.42
C VAL A 124 -8.56 -47.80 -16.61
N ARG A 125 -9.48 -47.37 -15.74
CA ARG A 125 -10.31 -48.27 -14.92
C ARG A 125 -11.36 -49.03 -15.73
N THR A 126 -12.18 -48.31 -16.49
CA THR A 126 -13.39 -48.88 -17.10
C THR A 126 -13.16 -49.45 -18.50
N GLY A 127 -12.12 -48.99 -19.21
CA GLY A 127 -11.88 -49.30 -20.62
C GLY A 127 -12.88 -48.67 -21.59
N ARG A 128 -13.87 -47.90 -21.12
CA ARG A 128 -14.92 -47.30 -21.96
C ARG A 128 -14.35 -46.19 -22.84
N LEU A 129 -14.65 -46.19 -24.14
CA LEU A 129 -14.11 -45.21 -25.08
C LEU A 129 -14.54 -43.75 -24.83
N ALA A 130 -15.73 -43.52 -24.27
CA ALA A 130 -16.24 -42.16 -24.07
C ALA A 130 -15.28 -41.25 -23.24
N PRO A 131 -14.77 -41.66 -22.06
CA PRO A 131 -13.72 -40.93 -21.37
C PRO A 131 -12.47 -40.66 -22.21
N LEU A 132 -12.01 -41.63 -23.02
CA LEU A 132 -10.82 -41.45 -23.86
C LEU A 132 -11.01 -40.32 -24.88
N VAL A 133 -12.16 -40.28 -25.55
CA VAL A 133 -12.48 -39.25 -26.56
C VAL A 133 -12.52 -37.85 -25.92
N LEU A 134 -12.97 -37.73 -24.68
CA LEU A 134 -13.10 -36.44 -23.98
C LEU A 134 -11.77 -35.93 -23.36
N ILE A 135 -10.75 -36.79 -23.19
CA ILE A 135 -9.44 -36.36 -22.67
C ILE A 135 -8.78 -35.34 -23.59
N GLY A 136 -8.78 -35.59 -24.90
CA GLY A 136 -8.09 -34.75 -25.89
C GLY A 136 -8.59 -33.30 -25.88
N PRO A 137 -9.90 -33.06 -26.03
CA PRO A 137 -10.48 -31.72 -25.96
C PRO A 137 -10.26 -31.03 -24.61
N ALA A 138 -10.45 -31.73 -23.48
CA ALA A 138 -10.27 -31.13 -22.16
C ALA A 138 -8.80 -30.75 -21.90
N TYR A 139 -7.86 -31.62 -22.28
CA TYR A 139 -6.43 -31.36 -22.15
C TYR A 139 -5.95 -30.29 -23.12
N GLY A 140 -6.37 -30.35 -24.39
CA GLY A 140 -6.05 -29.36 -25.41
C GLY A 140 -6.55 -27.97 -25.05
N PHE A 141 -7.78 -27.87 -24.53
CA PHE A 141 -8.32 -26.62 -24.00
C PHE A 141 -7.45 -26.05 -22.87
N SER A 142 -7.04 -26.89 -21.92
CA SER A 142 -6.14 -26.48 -20.84
C SER A 142 -4.78 -25.96 -21.34
N LEU A 143 -4.21 -26.57 -22.39
CA LEU A 143 -2.96 -26.09 -22.99
C LEU A 143 -3.15 -24.74 -23.70
N LEU A 144 -4.25 -24.60 -24.45
CA LEU A 144 -4.61 -23.37 -25.16
C LEU A 144 -5.03 -22.23 -24.24
N THR A 145 -5.31 -22.49 -22.98
CA THR A 145 -5.62 -21.41 -22.05
C THR A 145 -4.39 -20.76 -21.45
N GLN A 146 -3.23 -21.42 -21.29
CA GLN A 146 -2.11 -20.77 -20.57
C GLN A 146 -0.73 -21.33 -20.92
N GLU A 147 0.04 -20.59 -21.74
CA GLU A 147 1.40 -20.98 -22.17
C GLU A 147 2.36 -21.18 -20.99
N GLY A 148 2.28 -20.34 -19.95
CA GLY A 148 3.18 -20.40 -18.79
C GLY A 148 3.09 -21.70 -17.97
N VAL A 149 1.97 -22.43 -18.05
CA VAL A 149 1.80 -23.74 -17.40
C VAL A 149 1.77 -24.89 -18.38
N MET A 150 1.97 -24.65 -19.68
CA MET A 150 2.07 -25.73 -20.67
C MET A 150 3.11 -26.76 -20.23
N ALA A 151 4.34 -26.32 -19.92
CA ALA A 151 5.41 -27.21 -19.47
C ALA A 151 5.02 -28.03 -18.22
N LEU A 152 4.26 -27.41 -17.30
CA LEU A 152 3.71 -28.10 -16.14
C LEU A 152 2.70 -29.17 -16.57
N PHE A 153 1.70 -28.83 -17.39
CA PHE A 153 0.68 -29.79 -17.81
C PHE A 153 1.23 -30.92 -18.66
N LEU A 154 2.27 -30.65 -19.45
CA LEU A 154 3.03 -31.68 -20.17
C LEU A 154 3.65 -32.67 -19.19
N LEU A 155 4.23 -32.22 -18.09
CA LEU A 155 4.91 -33.09 -17.14
C LEU A 155 3.95 -33.73 -16.12
N LEU A 156 2.96 -33.00 -15.62
CA LEU A 156 2.02 -33.50 -14.62
C LEU A 156 1.07 -34.55 -15.14
N PHE A 157 0.58 -34.42 -16.37
CA PHE A 157 -0.40 -35.36 -16.91
C PHE A 157 0.13 -36.80 -16.89
N PRO A 158 1.33 -37.11 -17.45
CA PRO A 158 1.90 -38.44 -17.35
C PRO A 158 2.30 -38.78 -15.90
N ILE A 159 2.81 -37.85 -15.09
CA ILE A 159 3.10 -38.11 -13.68
C ILE A 159 1.85 -38.61 -12.95
N LEU A 160 0.71 -37.94 -13.08
CA LEU A 160 -0.54 -38.34 -12.43
C LEU A 160 -0.98 -39.73 -12.88
N ILE A 161 -0.96 -40.01 -14.18
CA ILE A 161 -1.32 -41.34 -14.72
C ILE A 161 -0.38 -42.43 -14.18
N MET A 162 0.91 -42.14 -14.07
CA MET A 162 1.94 -43.09 -13.67
C MET A 162 2.11 -43.20 -12.15
N PHE A 163 1.67 -42.21 -11.36
CA PHE A 163 1.95 -42.13 -9.92
C PHE A 163 1.47 -43.38 -9.17
N LYS A 164 0.22 -43.82 -9.42
CA LYS A 164 -0.30 -45.07 -8.84
C LYS A 164 0.32 -46.34 -9.44
N ALA A 165 0.88 -46.27 -10.64
CA ALA A 165 1.60 -47.39 -11.25
C ALA A 165 2.85 -47.74 -10.44
N GLY A 166 3.60 -46.72 -10.03
CA GLY A 166 4.89 -46.85 -9.35
C GLY A 166 4.80 -47.27 -7.88
N LEU A 167 3.63 -47.12 -7.26
CA LEU A 167 3.38 -47.57 -5.90
C LEU A 167 3.40 -49.11 -5.85
N GLY A 168 4.53 -49.66 -5.40
CA GLY A 168 4.66 -51.05 -4.92
C GLY A 168 5.31 -52.08 -5.84
N GLY A 169 5.92 -51.70 -6.97
CA GLY A 169 6.31 -52.67 -8.02
C GLY A 169 7.78 -52.73 -8.46
N GLY A 170 8.71 -51.98 -7.86
CA GLY A 170 10.05 -51.78 -8.43
C GLY A 170 10.02 -51.25 -9.88
N ILE A 171 11.18 -51.11 -10.53
CA ILE A 171 11.24 -50.57 -11.91
C ILE A 171 10.52 -51.50 -12.90
N ARG A 172 10.65 -52.83 -12.76
CA ARG A 172 10.01 -53.79 -13.66
C ARG A 172 8.48 -53.80 -13.56
N GLY A 173 7.93 -53.76 -12.35
CA GLY A 173 6.48 -53.69 -12.16
C GLY A 173 5.90 -52.35 -12.61
N PHE A 174 6.65 -51.26 -12.43
CA PHE A 174 6.33 -49.96 -12.98
C PHE A 174 6.25 -49.98 -14.52
N LEU A 175 7.28 -50.48 -15.20
CA LEU A 175 7.31 -50.59 -16.67
C LEU A 175 6.16 -51.46 -17.20
N ARG A 176 5.91 -52.63 -16.59
CA ARG A 176 4.80 -53.51 -16.98
C ARG A 176 3.44 -52.80 -16.87
N ARG A 177 3.22 -52.05 -15.78
CA ARG A 177 1.97 -51.30 -15.57
C ARG A 177 1.82 -50.15 -16.56
N ILE A 178 2.91 -49.47 -16.92
CA ILE A 178 2.88 -48.39 -17.94
C ILE A 178 2.51 -48.94 -19.32
N LEU A 179 3.03 -50.11 -19.67
CA LEU A 179 2.78 -50.77 -20.96
C LEU A 179 1.38 -51.41 -21.05
N GLU A 180 0.52 -51.24 -20.04
CA GLU A 180 -0.89 -51.62 -20.14
C GLU A 180 -1.55 -50.86 -21.31
N PRO A 181 -2.23 -51.55 -22.26
CA PRO A 181 -2.75 -50.93 -23.48
C PRO A 181 -3.57 -49.67 -23.22
N ARG A 182 -4.39 -49.69 -22.16
CA ARG A 182 -5.21 -48.53 -21.76
C ARG A 182 -4.38 -47.31 -21.37
N ARG A 183 -3.25 -47.49 -20.71
CA ARG A 183 -2.36 -46.37 -20.35
C ARG A 183 -1.56 -45.89 -21.54
N VAL A 184 -1.14 -46.82 -22.40
CA VAL A 184 -0.51 -46.50 -23.68
C VAL A 184 -1.43 -45.63 -24.53
N HIS A 185 -2.73 -45.92 -24.60
CA HIS A 185 -3.69 -45.07 -25.33
C HIS A 185 -3.76 -43.65 -24.75
N VAL A 186 -3.82 -43.51 -23.43
CA VAL A 186 -3.86 -42.18 -22.77
C VAL A 186 -2.54 -41.44 -22.99
N LEU A 187 -1.40 -42.12 -22.88
CA LEU A 187 -0.08 -41.55 -23.15
C LEU A 187 0.07 -41.13 -24.61
N ALA A 188 -0.42 -41.93 -25.55
CA ALA A 188 -0.41 -41.61 -26.98
C ALA A 188 -1.27 -40.37 -27.28
N LEU A 189 -2.47 -40.28 -26.69
CA LEU A 189 -3.34 -39.11 -26.82
C LEU A 189 -2.71 -37.86 -26.20
N TRP A 190 -2.10 -38.00 -25.02
CA TRP A 190 -1.34 -36.94 -24.36
C TRP A 190 -0.20 -36.45 -25.24
N MET A 191 0.66 -37.36 -25.73
CA MET A 191 1.77 -37.02 -26.63
C MET A 191 1.27 -36.34 -27.90
N GLY A 192 0.25 -36.90 -28.56
CA GLY A 192 -0.31 -36.33 -29.78
C GLY A 192 -0.85 -34.91 -29.58
N THR A 193 -1.62 -34.68 -28.51
CA THR A 193 -2.16 -33.35 -28.18
C THR A 193 -1.05 -32.36 -27.83
N SER A 194 -0.06 -32.80 -27.05
CA SER A 194 1.11 -32.03 -26.63
C SER A 194 1.97 -31.60 -27.82
N THR A 195 2.32 -32.56 -28.69
CA THR A 195 3.11 -32.31 -29.90
C THR A 195 2.36 -31.37 -30.84
N THR A 196 1.06 -31.56 -31.04
CA THR A 196 0.25 -30.65 -31.87
C THR A 196 0.29 -29.23 -31.33
N TYR A 197 0.14 -29.06 -30.01
CA TYR A 197 0.25 -27.75 -29.38
C TYR A 197 1.65 -27.15 -29.54
N CYS A 198 2.72 -27.91 -29.25
CA CYS A 198 4.10 -27.43 -29.38
C CYS A 198 4.42 -27.01 -30.83
N VAL A 199 3.96 -27.76 -31.82
CA VAL A 199 4.11 -27.41 -33.24
C VAL A 199 3.36 -26.12 -33.56
N ALA A 200 2.11 -25.98 -33.10
CA ALA A 200 1.33 -24.76 -33.29
C ALA A 200 2.01 -23.55 -32.60
N TRP A 201 2.54 -23.73 -31.40
CA TRP A 201 3.25 -22.70 -30.64
C TRP A 201 4.57 -22.30 -31.32
N ILE A 202 5.40 -23.26 -31.76
CA ILE A 202 6.65 -22.98 -32.49
C ILE A 202 6.33 -22.25 -33.80
N TRP A 203 5.34 -22.71 -34.54
CA TRP A 203 4.89 -22.07 -35.78
C TRP A 203 4.41 -20.62 -35.53
N TRP A 204 3.64 -20.42 -34.46
CA TRP A 204 3.17 -19.09 -34.06
C TRP A 204 4.32 -18.16 -33.64
N ALA A 205 5.26 -18.66 -32.84
CA ALA A 205 6.44 -17.92 -32.41
C ALA A 205 7.35 -17.55 -33.57
N ALA A 206 7.52 -18.46 -34.55
CA ALA A 206 8.30 -18.20 -35.75
C ALA A 206 7.66 -17.17 -36.69
N THR A 207 6.33 -17.09 -36.71
CA THR A 207 5.58 -16.11 -37.54
C THR A 207 5.48 -14.73 -36.87
N HIS A 208 5.68 -14.63 -35.56
CA HIS A 208 5.59 -13.37 -34.79
C HIS A 208 6.82 -13.12 -33.88
N PRO A 209 8.05 -13.17 -34.41
CA PRO A 209 9.27 -13.17 -33.60
C PRO A 209 9.47 -11.89 -32.78
N ASN A 210 9.02 -10.73 -33.30
CA ASN A 210 9.16 -9.44 -32.62
C ASN A 210 8.29 -9.30 -31.36
N ASN A 211 7.31 -10.19 -31.18
CA ASN A 211 6.34 -10.13 -30.08
C ASN A 211 6.69 -11.11 -28.94
N TYR A 212 7.59 -12.07 -29.17
CA TYR A 212 8.12 -12.94 -28.13
C TYR A 212 9.36 -12.33 -27.48
N ALA A 213 9.29 -12.07 -26.19
CA ALA A 213 10.46 -11.70 -25.41
C ALA A 213 11.48 -12.86 -25.47
N GLY A 214 12.68 -12.58 -25.99
CA GLY A 214 13.75 -13.58 -26.10
C GLY A 214 14.14 -14.21 -24.76
N ILE A 215 14.85 -15.33 -24.86
CA ILE A 215 15.50 -15.99 -23.71
C ILE A 215 16.60 -15.05 -23.20
N ALA A 216 16.66 -14.81 -21.89
CA ALA A 216 17.72 -14.01 -21.29
C ALA A 216 19.08 -14.71 -21.49
N PRO A 217 20.21 -13.98 -21.44
CA PRO A 217 21.50 -14.62 -21.20
C PRO A 217 21.41 -15.56 -19.99
N PHE A 218 21.93 -16.78 -20.14
CA PHE A 218 21.83 -17.79 -19.08
C PHE A 218 22.69 -17.39 -17.88
N ASP A 219 22.04 -16.97 -16.80
CA ASP A 219 22.65 -16.70 -15.50
C ASP A 219 21.85 -17.45 -14.43
N LEU A 220 22.44 -18.53 -13.90
CA LEU A 220 21.76 -19.40 -12.94
C LEU A 220 21.34 -18.65 -11.67
N SER A 221 22.12 -17.66 -11.23
CA SER A 221 21.81 -16.88 -10.03
C SER A 221 20.60 -15.98 -10.26
N ARG A 222 20.54 -15.29 -11.41
CA ARG A 222 19.40 -14.48 -11.83
C ARG A 222 18.15 -15.33 -12.02
N ILE A 223 18.30 -16.47 -12.70
CA ILE A 223 17.21 -17.44 -12.89
C ILE A 223 16.70 -17.93 -11.53
N ALA A 224 17.58 -18.34 -10.62
CA ALA A 224 17.18 -18.85 -9.31
C ALA A 224 16.49 -17.79 -8.43
N ALA A 225 16.97 -16.54 -8.45
CA ALA A 225 16.36 -15.44 -7.71
C ALA A 225 14.95 -15.11 -8.23
N VAL A 226 14.79 -14.99 -9.56
CA VAL A 226 13.48 -14.79 -10.19
C VAL A 226 12.59 -15.99 -9.92
N TRP A 227 13.10 -17.21 -10.10
CA TRP A 227 12.34 -18.43 -9.91
C TRP A 227 11.84 -18.57 -8.46
N GLY A 228 12.71 -18.39 -7.47
CA GLY A 228 12.35 -18.47 -6.05
C GLY A 228 11.38 -17.37 -5.62
N SER A 229 11.58 -16.14 -6.11
CA SER A 229 10.66 -15.03 -5.84
C SER A 229 9.27 -15.28 -6.43
N TYR A 230 9.18 -15.74 -7.68
CA TYR A 230 7.88 -15.94 -8.35
C TYR A 230 7.07 -17.11 -7.76
N VAL A 231 7.72 -18.10 -7.12
CA VAL A 231 7.04 -19.25 -6.49
C VAL A 231 6.27 -18.83 -5.24
N SER A 232 6.84 -17.89 -4.46
CA SER A 232 6.24 -17.41 -3.21
C SER A 232 5.48 -16.09 -3.37
N ALA A 233 5.75 -15.35 -4.43
CA ALA A 233 5.02 -14.14 -4.80
C ALA A 233 3.51 -14.41 -4.85
N GLY A 234 2.70 -13.40 -4.53
CA GLY A 234 1.25 -13.55 -4.50
C GLY A 234 0.71 -14.51 -3.43
N SER A 235 1.54 -15.03 -2.51
CA SER A 235 1.09 -15.76 -1.32
C SER A 235 1.39 -14.99 -0.03
N ILE A 236 0.52 -15.10 0.98
CA ILE A 236 0.77 -14.50 2.30
C ILE A 236 2.05 -15.04 2.94
N LEU A 237 2.47 -16.26 2.59
CA LEU A 237 3.73 -16.86 3.04
C LEU A 237 4.94 -16.13 2.44
N GLY A 238 4.88 -15.74 1.17
CA GLY A 238 5.90 -14.92 0.53
C GLY A 238 6.01 -13.55 1.20
N ASP A 239 4.89 -12.95 1.58
CA ASP A 239 4.87 -11.61 2.19
C ASP A 239 5.50 -11.57 3.59
N PHE A 240 5.53 -12.69 4.30
CA PHE A 240 6.26 -12.78 5.57
C PHE A 240 7.78 -12.68 5.40
N VAL A 241 8.29 -13.01 4.20
CA VAL A 241 9.72 -12.98 3.85
C VAL A 241 10.05 -11.70 3.07
N SER A 242 9.20 -11.34 2.12
CA SER A 242 9.32 -10.17 1.26
C SER A 242 7.98 -9.44 1.26
N PRO A 243 7.75 -8.53 2.23
CA PRO A 243 6.52 -7.78 2.33
C PRO A 243 6.16 -7.12 1.01
N TYR A 244 4.87 -7.18 0.66
CA TYR A 244 4.39 -6.57 -0.56
C TYR A 244 4.56 -5.06 -0.48
N ALA A 245 5.24 -4.46 -1.46
CA ALA A 245 5.53 -3.03 -1.48
C ALA A 245 4.99 -2.41 -2.76
N VAL A 246 4.36 -1.24 -2.62
CA VAL A 246 3.80 -0.46 -3.72
C VAL A 246 4.48 0.89 -3.74
N ASN A 247 5.17 1.18 -4.84
CA ASN A 247 5.84 2.45 -5.03
C ASN A 247 4.96 3.39 -5.84
N TYR A 248 4.59 4.50 -5.23
CA TYR A 248 3.90 5.65 -5.82
C TYR A 248 4.93 6.68 -6.29
N THR A 249 4.64 7.31 -7.42
CA THR A 249 5.26 8.58 -7.84
C THR A 249 4.16 9.50 -8.36
N ASP A 250 4.02 10.67 -7.76
CA ASP A 250 3.18 11.73 -8.31
C ASP A 250 3.84 12.28 -9.57
N ALA A 251 3.13 12.28 -10.70
CA ALA A 251 3.65 12.90 -11.91
C ALA A 251 3.72 14.43 -11.81
N LEU A 252 2.90 15.05 -10.95
CA LEU A 252 2.83 16.50 -10.78
C LEU A 252 3.89 17.02 -9.80
N SER A 253 4.05 16.38 -8.63
CA SER A 253 5.02 16.83 -7.64
C SER A 253 6.37 16.14 -7.77
N GLY A 254 6.48 15.06 -8.55
CA GLY A 254 7.68 14.21 -8.61
C GLY A 254 7.95 13.43 -7.32
N THR A 255 7.13 13.59 -6.28
CA THR A 255 7.35 12.92 -4.99
C THR A 255 6.99 11.45 -5.10
N GLY A 256 7.93 10.59 -4.72
CA GLY A 256 7.69 9.16 -4.54
C GLY A 256 7.31 8.81 -3.11
N ALA A 257 6.47 7.81 -2.92
CA ALA A 257 6.19 7.19 -1.62
C ALA A 257 6.12 5.67 -1.80
N SER A 258 6.52 4.91 -0.79
CA SER A 258 6.38 3.46 -0.79
C SER A 258 5.43 3.04 0.32
N VAL A 259 4.39 2.28 -0.02
CA VAL A 259 3.50 1.64 0.95
C VAL A 259 3.89 0.18 1.05
N ILE A 260 4.33 -0.25 2.23
CA ILE A 260 4.73 -1.62 2.51
C ILE A 260 3.65 -2.30 3.35
N TYR A 261 3.09 -3.39 2.84
CA TYR A 261 2.11 -4.21 3.53
C TYR A 261 2.82 -5.37 4.23
N SER A 262 3.26 -5.13 5.46
CA SER A 262 3.92 -6.17 6.28
C SER A 262 2.88 -7.03 7.00
N PRO A 263 2.83 -8.35 6.74
CA PRO A 263 1.95 -9.26 7.48
C PRO A 263 2.19 -9.20 9.00
N TRP A 264 3.42 -8.89 9.43
CA TRP A 264 3.76 -8.77 10.85
C TRP A 264 3.09 -7.57 11.53
N GLN A 265 2.98 -6.44 10.83
CA GLN A 265 2.26 -5.26 11.34
C GLN A 265 0.76 -5.55 11.41
N ASN A 266 0.24 -6.23 10.39
CA ASN A 266 -1.16 -6.62 10.26
C ASN A 266 -1.65 -7.57 11.37
N VAL A 267 -0.76 -8.31 12.04
CA VAL A 267 -1.11 -9.14 13.21
C VAL A 267 -1.65 -8.28 14.35
N LEU A 268 -1.03 -7.14 14.62
CA LEU A 268 -1.40 -6.26 15.73
C LEU A 268 -2.73 -5.55 15.47
N ASP A 269 -2.99 -5.22 14.21
CA ASP A 269 -4.20 -4.50 13.78
C ASP A 269 -5.38 -5.43 13.50
N LEU A 270 -5.19 -6.75 13.52
CA LEU A 270 -6.21 -7.73 13.15
C LEU A 270 -7.51 -7.58 13.96
N LEU A 271 -7.39 -7.21 15.25
CA LEU A 271 -8.52 -6.98 16.14
C LEU A 271 -9.44 -5.85 15.68
N SER A 272 -8.95 -4.94 14.84
CA SER A 272 -9.74 -3.84 14.27
C SER A 272 -10.56 -4.23 13.04
N SER A 273 -10.39 -5.43 12.48
CA SER A 273 -11.12 -5.91 11.30
C SER A 273 -11.98 -7.14 11.58
N PRO A 274 -13.29 -6.96 11.86
CA PRO A 274 -14.23 -8.06 12.07
C PRO A 274 -14.29 -9.04 10.89
N ASN A 275 -14.17 -8.55 9.64
CA ASN A 275 -14.23 -9.39 8.44
C ASN A 275 -13.02 -10.33 8.34
N ALA A 276 -11.83 -9.83 8.71
CA ALA A 276 -10.62 -10.63 8.74
C ALA A 276 -10.71 -11.72 9.81
N LEU A 277 -11.22 -11.38 11.00
CA LEU A 277 -11.45 -12.35 12.08
C LEU A 277 -12.47 -13.42 11.69
N LEU A 278 -13.59 -13.06 11.05
CA LEU A 278 -14.58 -14.01 10.57
C LEU A 278 -13.99 -14.97 9.53
N SER A 279 -13.15 -14.47 8.62
CA SER A 279 -12.44 -15.30 7.65
C SER A 279 -11.50 -16.30 8.34
N GLY A 280 -10.73 -15.84 9.33
CA GLY A 280 -9.88 -16.70 10.15
C GLY A 280 -10.64 -17.74 10.95
N LEU A 281 -11.78 -17.35 11.55
CA LEU A 281 -12.66 -18.26 12.27
C LEU A 281 -13.30 -19.31 11.35
N ALA A 282 -13.69 -18.94 10.14
CA ALA A 282 -14.22 -19.87 9.15
C ALA A 282 -13.17 -20.91 8.75
N CYS A 283 -11.94 -20.49 8.44
CA CYS A 283 -10.83 -21.40 8.14
C CYS A 283 -10.45 -22.28 9.34
N THR A 284 -10.37 -21.71 10.55
CA THR A 284 -10.11 -22.45 11.79
C THR A 284 -11.18 -23.51 12.02
N SER A 285 -12.46 -23.14 11.87
CA SER A 285 -13.59 -24.04 12.09
C SER A 285 -13.61 -25.17 11.07
N LEU A 286 -13.34 -24.86 9.79
CA LEU A 286 -13.23 -25.86 8.74
C LEU A 286 -12.13 -26.88 9.09
N ILE A 287 -10.92 -26.43 9.42
CA ILE A 287 -9.81 -27.33 9.78
C ILE A 287 -10.10 -28.07 11.09
N GLY A 288 -10.65 -27.39 12.09
CA GLY A 288 -11.03 -27.95 13.38
C GLY A 288 -12.03 -29.08 13.23
N ILE A 289 -13.14 -28.86 12.51
CA ILE A 289 -14.12 -29.90 12.19
C ILE A 289 -13.44 -31.09 11.52
N LEU A 290 -12.55 -30.85 10.56
CA LEU A 290 -11.91 -31.90 9.79
C LEU A 290 -10.89 -32.72 10.60
N LEU A 291 -10.12 -32.08 11.48
CA LEU A 291 -9.13 -32.73 12.31
C LEU A 291 -9.74 -33.41 13.55
N VAL A 292 -10.88 -32.88 14.06
CA VAL A 292 -11.51 -33.30 15.32
C VAL A 292 -12.67 -34.29 15.14
N ARG A 293 -13.53 -34.20 14.10
CA ARG A 293 -14.72 -35.07 13.94
C ARG A 293 -14.41 -36.57 14.01
N ARG A 294 -13.21 -36.99 13.59
CA ARG A 294 -12.83 -38.41 13.61
C ARG A 294 -12.28 -38.90 14.95
N THR A 295 -11.92 -38.01 15.86
CA THR A 295 -11.51 -38.34 17.23
C THR A 295 -12.70 -38.66 18.13
N ILE A 296 -13.89 -38.12 17.79
CA ILE A 296 -15.12 -38.28 18.58
C ILE A 296 -16.01 -39.42 18.03
N GLY A 297 -15.89 -39.75 16.73
CA GLY A 297 -16.86 -40.62 16.04
C GLY A 297 -16.48 -42.09 15.81
N ARG A 298 -15.45 -42.67 16.45
CA ARG A 298 -15.02 -44.06 16.13
C ARG A 298 -15.03 -45.10 17.26
N ASP A 299 -15.48 -44.77 18.48
CA ASP A 299 -15.58 -45.75 19.58
C ASP A 299 -17.01 -46.00 20.09
N VAL A 300 -18.05 -45.71 19.28
CA VAL A 300 -19.34 -46.37 19.49
C VAL A 300 -19.40 -47.57 18.55
N PRO A 301 -19.12 -48.80 19.01
CA PRO A 301 -19.27 -49.98 18.19
C PRO A 301 -20.72 -50.05 17.72
N VAL A 302 -20.94 -49.97 16.41
CA VAL A 302 -22.27 -50.13 15.78
C VAL A 302 -22.90 -51.48 16.17
N ASN A 303 -22.07 -52.47 16.54
CA ASN A 303 -22.51 -53.76 17.07
C ASN A 303 -23.16 -53.69 18.46
N ALA A 304 -22.97 -52.61 19.24
CA ALA A 304 -23.64 -52.42 20.54
C ALA A 304 -25.05 -51.83 20.41
N VAL A 305 -25.42 -51.30 19.24
CA VAL A 305 -26.80 -50.88 18.96
C VAL A 305 -27.59 -52.00 18.28
N ALA A 306 -26.94 -52.85 17.47
CA ALA A 306 -27.59 -54.01 16.85
C ALA A 306 -27.94 -55.14 17.85
N SER A 307 -27.20 -55.29 18.96
CA SER A 307 -27.50 -56.31 19.97
C SER A 307 -28.64 -55.95 20.94
N ARG A 308 -29.13 -54.69 20.92
CA ARG A 308 -30.30 -54.27 21.72
C ARG A 308 -31.63 -54.34 20.96
N TYR A 309 -31.63 -54.67 19.67
CA TYR A 309 -32.83 -54.81 18.85
C TYR A 309 -33.02 -56.20 18.23
N ALA A 310 -32.35 -57.23 18.76
CA ALA A 310 -32.70 -58.62 18.46
C ALA A 310 -34.03 -58.97 19.13
N VAL A 311 -35.13 -58.64 18.43
CA VAL A 311 -36.49 -59.03 18.75
C VAL A 311 -36.58 -60.56 18.76
N LYS A 312 -37.05 -61.13 19.88
CA LYS A 312 -37.41 -62.55 20.00
C LYS A 312 -38.39 -62.96 18.89
N PRO A 313 -38.14 -64.04 18.13
CA PRO A 313 -39.12 -64.55 17.18
C PRO A 313 -40.15 -65.38 17.94
N GLY A 314 -41.38 -64.90 17.98
CA GLY A 314 -42.51 -65.65 18.50
C GLY A 314 -43.75 -64.78 18.57
N ILE A 315 -44.56 -64.80 17.52
CA ILE A 315 -46.03 -64.78 17.52
C ILE A 315 -46.50 -64.93 16.07
N THR A 316 -47.27 -65.99 15.84
CA THR A 316 -48.05 -66.32 14.65
C THR A 316 -49.38 -65.57 14.64
N ALA A 317 -49.74 -65.00 13.48
CA ALA A 317 -51.10 -64.74 12.95
C ALA A 317 -50.90 -63.80 11.73
N GLY A 318 -51.35 -64.07 10.50
CA GLY A 318 -52.65 -64.57 10.07
C GLY A 318 -53.37 -63.41 9.36
N GLY A 319 -53.54 -63.46 8.03
CA GLY A 319 -54.34 -62.45 7.32
C GLY A 319 -54.01 -62.20 5.85
N VAL A 320 -54.50 -63.10 5.00
CA VAL A 320 -55.09 -62.90 3.66
C VAL A 320 -55.17 -61.45 3.14
N LEU A 321 -54.64 -61.19 1.94
CA LEU A 321 -55.42 -60.72 0.78
C LEU A 321 -54.62 -60.77 -0.54
N THR A 322 -55.32 -61.27 -1.53
CA THR A 322 -54.97 -61.62 -2.91
C THR A 322 -55.02 -60.42 -3.88
N HIS A 323 -54.19 -60.49 -4.92
CA HIS A 323 -54.34 -60.03 -6.32
C HIS A 323 -52.99 -59.47 -6.81
N GLY A 324 -52.45 -59.79 -7.98
CA GLY A 324 -52.84 -60.62 -9.10
C GLY A 324 -51.66 -60.57 -10.09
N ALA A 325 -51.32 -61.71 -10.66
CA ALA A 325 -50.18 -61.89 -11.54
C ALA A 325 -50.41 -61.28 -12.93
N ALA A 326 -49.35 -60.72 -13.52
CA ALA A 326 -49.14 -60.73 -14.97
C ALA A 326 -47.65 -60.95 -15.25
N SER A 327 -47.36 -62.19 -15.63
CA SER A 327 -46.07 -62.68 -16.12
C SER A 327 -45.87 -62.25 -17.57
N ILE A 328 -44.74 -61.58 -17.86
CA ILE A 328 -44.14 -61.60 -19.19
C ILE A 328 -42.65 -61.91 -19.00
N SER A 329 -42.30 -63.18 -19.28
CA SER A 329 -40.91 -63.62 -19.38
C SER A 329 -40.33 -63.20 -20.74
N HIS A 330 -39.26 -62.40 -20.72
CA HIS A 330 -38.32 -62.38 -21.84
C HIS A 330 -36.90 -62.63 -21.34
N LYS A 331 -36.35 -63.74 -21.85
CA LYS A 331 -34.97 -64.19 -21.73
C LYS A 331 -33.99 -63.09 -22.14
N TYR A 332 -33.19 -62.62 -21.20
CA TYR A 332 -31.81 -62.17 -21.46
C TYR A 332 -30.93 -62.66 -20.30
N ASN A 333 -30.40 -63.87 -20.44
CA ASN A 333 -29.29 -64.34 -19.61
C ASN A 333 -28.01 -63.66 -20.12
N ALA A 334 -27.73 -62.46 -19.60
CA ALA A 334 -26.36 -61.98 -19.50
C ALA A 334 -25.96 -62.12 -18.02
N PRO A 335 -24.76 -62.65 -17.70
CA PRO A 335 -24.30 -62.69 -16.32
C PRO A 335 -24.15 -61.24 -15.85
N VAL A 336 -25.05 -60.81 -14.97
CA VAL A 336 -24.87 -59.59 -14.21
C VAL A 336 -23.76 -59.90 -13.22
N ASP A 337 -22.55 -59.50 -13.60
CA ASP A 337 -21.37 -59.52 -12.76
C ASP A 337 -21.62 -58.56 -11.58
N THR A 338 -22.04 -59.11 -10.44
CA THR A 338 -22.39 -58.36 -9.22
C THR A 338 -21.15 -57.81 -8.48
N SER A 339 -20.09 -57.47 -9.19
CA SER A 339 -18.87 -56.84 -8.66
C SER A 339 -19.01 -55.33 -8.36
N VAL A 340 -20.24 -54.79 -8.39
CA VAL A 340 -20.49 -53.35 -8.15
C VAL A 340 -20.50 -52.97 -6.65
N SER A 341 -20.38 -53.92 -5.72
CA SER A 341 -20.22 -53.61 -4.28
C SER A 341 -18.82 -53.10 -3.89
N GLU A 342 -17.89 -52.96 -4.83
CA GLU A 342 -16.54 -52.44 -4.56
C GLU A 342 -16.48 -50.89 -4.45
N PHE A 343 -17.60 -50.18 -4.67
CA PHE A 343 -17.61 -48.71 -4.69
C PHE A 343 -17.77 -48.03 -3.31
N ALA A 344 -18.01 -48.79 -2.24
CA ALA A 344 -18.11 -48.28 -0.87
C ALA A 344 -17.28 -49.08 0.14
N GLY A 345 -16.16 -49.67 -0.32
CA GLY A 345 -15.19 -50.30 0.56
C GLY A 345 -14.46 -49.26 1.42
N ASP A 346 -15.07 -48.91 2.55
CA ASP A 346 -14.47 -48.17 3.68
C ASP A 346 -13.45 -49.04 4.47
N GLY A 347 -12.92 -50.08 3.81
CA GLY A 347 -11.87 -50.94 4.33
C GLY A 347 -10.56 -50.18 4.34
N ASP A 348 -10.22 -49.59 5.49
CA ASP A 348 -8.86 -49.14 5.78
C ASP A 348 -7.90 -50.32 5.45
N PRO A 349 -6.82 -50.09 4.67
CA PRO A 349 -5.91 -51.16 4.28
C PRO A 349 -5.27 -51.83 5.52
N PRO A 350 -4.99 -53.14 5.46
CA PRO A 350 -4.43 -53.90 6.58
C PRO A 350 -3.11 -53.30 7.08
N ALA A 351 -2.77 -53.58 8.34
CA ALA A 351 -1.77 -52.92 9.20
C ALA A 351 -0.28 -52.94 8.73
N SER A 352 0.02 -53.22 7.46
CA SER A 352 1.29 -52.89 6.81
C SER A 352 1.40 -51.39 6.44
N SER A 353 0.61 -50.52 7.10
CA SER A 353 0.05 -49.30 6.51
C SER A 353 0.75 -47.98 6.87
N THR A 354 1.80 -48.00 7.71
CA THR A 354 2.55 -46.77 8.05
C THR A 354 3.52 -46.36 6.96
N SER A 355 4.22 -47.31 6.32
CA SER A 355 5.18 -47.04 5.25
C SER A 355 4.48 -46.53 3.98
N GLU A 356 3.33 -47.11 3.61
CA GLU A 356 2.55 -46.66 2.47
C GLU A 356 1.96 -45.26 2.68
N ALA A 357 1.43 -44.97 3.87
CA ALA A 357 0.88 -43.65 4.19
C ALA A 357 1.96 -42.56 4.24
N ALA A 358 3.17 -42.89 4.73
CA ALA A 358 4.34 -42.00 4.68
C ALA A 358 4.78 -41.76 3.23
N PHE A 359 4.84 -42.81 2.42
CA PHE A 359 5.19 -42.70 1.00
C PHE A 359 4.19 -41.84 0.22
N ILE A 360 2.88 -42.02 0.43
CA ILE A 360 1.84 -41.18 -0.19
C ILE A 360 2.02 -39.71 0.19
N SER A 361 2.36 -39.43 1.46
CA SER A 361 2.56 -38.07 1.95
C SER A 361 3.85 -37.45 1.39
N ALA A 362 4.95 -38.21 1.33
CA ALA A 362 6.19 -37.80 0.69
C ALA A 362 6.01 -37.57 -0.82
N GLY A 363 5.21 -38.40 -1.48
CA GLY A 363 4.84 -38.22 -2.87
C GLY A 363 4.02 -36.95 -3.10
N ALA A 364 3.13 -36.58 -2.17
CA ALA A 364 2.44 -35.30 -2.21
C ALA A 364 3.40 -34.11 -2.04
N VAL A 365 4.43 -34.23 -1.20
CA VAL A 365 5.50 -33.23 -1.09
C VAL A 365 6.25 -33.10 -2.42
N ALA A 366 6.73 -34.19 -2.98
CA ALA A 366 7.49 -34.18 -4.23
C ALA A 366 6.67 -33.62 -5.41
N VAL A 367 5.45 -34.13 -5.60
CA VAL A 367 4.55 -33.64 -6.66
C VAL A 367 4.17 -32.19 -6.40
N GLY A 368 3.87 -31.82 -5.16
CA GLY A 368 3.59 -30.44 -4.77
C GLY A 368 4.74 -29.49 -5.12
N LEU A 369 5.98 -29.85 -4.81
CA LEU A 369 7.15 -29.05 -5.16
C LEU A 369 7.37 -28.96 -6.68
N VAL A 370 7.17 -30.05 -7.43
CA VAL A 370 7.21 -29.99 -8.90
C VAL A 370 6.16 -29.01 -9.41
N ILE A 371 4.94 -29.06 -8.87
CA ILE A 371 3.86 -28.14 -9.25
C ILE A 371 4.16 -26.70 -8.83
N ALA A 372 4.82 -26.50 -7.69
CA ALA A 372 5.21 -25.20 -7.16
C ALA A 372 6.22 -24.50 -8.09
N PHE A 373 7.28 -25.23 -8.45
CA PHE A 373 8.48 -24.64 -9.03
C PHE A 373 8.51 -24.76 -10.56
N LEU A 374 8.27 -25.94 -11.12
CA LEU A 374 8.45 -26.20 -12.55
C LEU A 374 7.70 -25.25 -13.50
N PRO A 375 6.45 -24.80 -13.23
CA PRO A 375 5.74 -23.89 -14.14
C PRO A 375 6.43 -22.54 -14.30
N LEU A 376 7.18 -22.13 -13.30
CA LEU A 376 7.77 -20.79 -13.23
C LEU A 376 9.18 -20.76 -13.80
N LEU A 377 9.76 -21.93 -14.12
CA LEU A 377 11.08 -22.00 -14.73
C LEU A 377 11.13 -21.33 -16.11
N PRO A 378 10.19 -21.56 -17.05
CA PRO A 378 10.17 -20.85 -18.33
C PRO A 378 10.07 -19.32 -18.16
N VAL A 379 9.26 -18.86 -17.20
CA VAL A 379 9.12 -17.43 -16.86
C VAL A 379 10.47 -16.86 -16.40
N ALA A 380 11.16 -17.56 -15.49
CA ALA A 380 12.46 -17.15 -14.97
C ALA A 380 13.58 -17.14 -16.02
N LEU A 381 13.41 -17.87 -17.13
CA LEU A 381 14.38 -17.92 -18.24
C LEU A 381 14.23 -16.75 -19.23
N THR A 382 13.11 -16.01 -19.23
CA THR A 382 12.91 -14.94 -20.22
C THR A 382 13.61 -13.63 -19.82
N ALA A 383 14.12 -12.90 -20.81
CA ALA A 383 14.75 -11.59 -20.59
C ALA A 383 13.80 -10.58 -19.96
N LYS A 384 12.51 -10.63 -20.35
CA LYS A 384 11.46 -9.73 -19.85
C LYS A 384 11.30 -9.83 -18.34
N TYR A 385 11.10 -11.03 -17.79
CA TYR A 385 10.85 -11.18 -16.35
C TYR A 385 12.12 -10.98 -15.51
N GLN A 386 13.30 -11.30 -16.05
CA GLN A 386 14.55 -10.96 -15.39
C GLN A 386 14.77 -9.44 -15.35
N GLY A 387 14.57 -8.73 -16.46
CA GLY A 387 14.71 -7.27 -16.51
C GLY A 387 13.69 -6.57 -15.61
N TRP A 388 12.47 -7.08 -15.52
CA TRP A 388 11.51 -6.58 -14.53
C TRP A 388 12.00 -6.74 -13.10
N PHE A 389 12.48 -7.93 -12.75
CA PHE A 389 12.94 -8.21 -11.40
C PHE A 389 14.18 -7.40 -11.01
N PHE A 390 15.20 -7.35 -11.89
CA PHE A 390 16.48 -6.73 -11.58
C PHE A 390 16.56 -5.24 -11.93
N ASP A 391 16.00 -4.83 -13.06
CA ASP A 391 16.20 -3.48 -13.59
C ASP A 391 15.06 -2.53 -13.16
N LEU A 392 13.83 -3.06 -12.99
CA LEU A 392 12.66 -2.28 -12.58
C LEU A 392 12.28 -2.47 -11.11
N GLY A 393 12.97 -3.34 -10.37
CA GLY A 393 12.61 -3.70 -8.99
C GLY A 393 11.21 -4.33 -8.87
N VAL A 394 10.69 -4.87 -9.98
CA VAL A 394 9.37 -5.50 -10.07
C VAL A 394 9.49 -6.94 -9.59
N HIS A 395 9.34 -7.14 -8.29
CA HIS A 395 9.21 -8.47 -7.70
C HIS A 395 7.83 -9.04 -8.08
N ALA A 396 7.83 -9.91 -9.10
CA ALA A 396 6.77 -10.87 -9.44
C ALA A 396 5.32 -10.47 -9.05
N HIS A 397 4.62 -9.73 -9.92
CA HIS A 397 3.23 -9.28 -9.70
C HIS A 397 2.13 -10.29 -10.10
N SER A 398 2.47 -11.52 -10.46
CA SER A 398 1.45 -12.53 -10.75
C SER A 398 1.96 -13.90 -10.34
N HIS A 399 1.34 -14.45 -9.31
CA HIS A 399 1.61 -15.80 -8.88
C HIS A 399 1.00 -16.79 -9.86
N SER A 400 1.69 -17.90 -10.09
CA SER A 400 1.03 -19.04 -10.71
C SER A 400 0.12 -19.67 -9.66
N ILE A 401 -1.19 -19.65 -9.92
CA ILE A 401 -2.18 -20.38 -9.11
C ILE A 401 -1.76 -21.85 -8.92
N PHE A 402 -1.15 -22.44 -9.95
CA PHE A 402 -0.59 -23.78 -9.85
C PHE A 402 0.60 -23.81 -8.90
N ALA A 403 1.45 -22.80 -8.88
CA ALA A 403 2.54 -22.76 -7.91
C ALA A 403 2.00 -22.82 -6.46
N GLN A 404 0.94 -22.04 -6.18
CA GLN A 404 0.27 -22.04 -4.87
C GLN A 404 -0.42 -23.38 -4.55
N PHE A 405 -1.05 -24.00 -5.53
CA PHE A 405 -1.52 -25.39 -5.39
C PHE A 405 -0.37 -26.31 -4.98
N GLY A 406 0.78 -26.18 -5.65
CA GLY A 406 1.95 -27.00 -5.38
C GLY A 406 2.46 -26.81 -3.97
N VAL A 407 2.59 -25.57 -3.53
CA VAL A 407 2.99 -25.18 -2.17
C VAL A 407 2.00 -25.74 -1.14
N THR A 408 0.70 -25.55 -1.33
CA THR A 408 -0.33 -26.01 -0.38
C THR A 408 -0.41 -27.53 -0.31
N LEU A 409 -0.25 -28.23 -1.44
CA LEU A 409 -0.16 -29.68 -1.49
C LEU A 409 1.12 -30.18 -0.78
N ALA A 410 2.26 -29.51 -0.99
CA ALA A 410 3.51 -29.88 -0.37
C ALA A 410 3.46 -29.65 1.15
N ILE A 411 2.95 -28.52 1.61
CA ILE A 411 2.75 -28.24 3.04
C ILE A 411 1.79 -29.26 3.65
N ALA A 412 0.67 -29.56 2.99
CA ALA A 412 -0.27 -30.58 3.48
C ALA A 412 0.37 -31.97 3.59
N GLY A 413 1.15 -32.37 2.58
CA GLY A 413 1.92 -33.61 2.59
C GLY A 413 2.93 -33.65 3.74
N LEU A 414 3.67 -32.56 3.94
CA LEU A 414 4.68 -32.42 4.99
C LEU A 414 4.06 -32.46 6.39
N VAL A 415 2.94 -31.77 6.60
CA VAL A 415 2.21 -31.78 7.87
C VAL A 415 1.68 -33.17 8.20
N VAL A 416 1.11 -33.88 7.23
CA VAL A 416 0.63 -35.26 7.43
C VAL A 416 1.79 -36.20 7.69
N LEU A 417 2.90 -36.07 6.95
CA LEU A 417 4.11 -36.86 7.11
C LEU A 417 4.75 -36.62 8.49
N ALA A 418 4.90 -35.37 8.91
CA ALA A 418 5.39 -35.02 10.24
C ALA A 418 4.48 -35.59 11.33
N GLY A 419 3.16 -35.49 11.17
CA GLY A 419 2.20 -36.12 12.09
C GLY A 419 2.36 -37.64 12.18
N GLN A 420 2.71 -38.32 11.09
CA GLN A 420 2.98 -39.76 11.07
C GLN A 420 4.31 -40.10 11.75
N ILE A 421 5.39 -39.35 11.47
CA ILE A 421 6.73 -39.55 12.05
C ILE A 421 6.75 -39.24 13.55
N LEU A 422 6.03 -38.20 13.97
CA LEU A 422 5.97 -37.76 15.36
C LEU A 422 4.95 -38.55 16.20
N SER A 423 3.97 -39.22 15.57
CA SER A 423 2.94 -39.99 16.29
C SER A 423 3.51 -41.08 17.23
N PRO A 424 4.58 -41.82 16.88
CA PRO A 424 5.29 -42.70 17.80
C PRO A 424 5.93 -41.96 18.98
N LEU A 425 6.55 -40.79 18.73
CA LEU A 425 7.27 -40.02 19.75
C LEU A 425 6.35 -39.44 20.83
N PHE A 426 5.14 -39.04 20.46
CA PHE A 426 4.16 -38.50 21.41
C PHE A 426 3.35 -39.58 22.17
N GLY A 427 3.61 -40.86 21.90
CA GLY A 427 2.87 -41.99 22.47
C GLY A 427 1.37 -41.97 22.11
N GLN A 428 0.59 -42.83 22.77
CA GLN A 428 -0.87 -42.83 22.65
C GLN A 428 -1.56 -41.66 23.38
N ARG A 429 -0.82 -40.64 23.83
CA ARG A 429 -1.39 -39.50 24.57
C ARG A 429 -2.26 -38.63 23.64
N ALA A 430 -3.55 -38.95 23.62
CA ALA A 430 -4.62 -38.20 22.95
C ALA A 430 -4.55 -36.66 23.13
N PRO A 431 -4.22 -36.10 24.31
CA PRO A 431 -4.19 -34.64 24.47
C PRO A 431 -3.12 -33.96 23.61
N ILE A 432 -1.93 -34.53 23.46
CA ILE A 432 -0.84 -33.90 22.67
C ILE A 432 -1.21 -33.87 21.18
N LYS A 433 -1.78 -34.96 20.66
CA LYS A 433 -2.25 -35.04 19.27
C LYS A 433 -3.39 -34.05 19.01
N THR A 434 -4.25 -33.83 20.00
CA THR A 434 -5.35 -32.86 19.92
C THR A 434 -4.81 -31.44 19.96
N ALA A 435 -3.90 -31.13 20.87
CA ALA A 435 -3.23 -29.84 20.96
C ALA A 435 -2.52 -29.47 19.65
N PHE A 436 -1.75 -30.39 19.06
CA PHE A 436 -1.10 -30.16 17.78
C PHE A 436 -2.09 -29.81 16.66
N LYS A 437 -3.20 -30.56 16.55
CA LYS A 437 -4.26 -30.30 15.57
C LYS A 437 -4.93 -28.94 15.78
N VAL A 438 -5.23 -28.59 17.03
CA VAL A 438 -5.86 -27.31 17.39
C VAL A 438 -4.91 -26.16 17.08
N SER A 439 -3.63 -26.26 17.47
CA SER A 439 -2.61 -25.25 17.16
C SER A 439 -2.42 -25.06 15.66
N LEU A 440 -2.42 -26.14 14.87
CA LEU A 440 -2.36 -26.05 13.41
C LEU A 440 -3.60 -25.35 12.84
N ALA A 441 -4.80 -25.70 13.31
CA ALA A 441 -6.04 -25.06 12.87
C ALA A 441 -6.05 -23.57 13.18
N LEU A 442 -5.63 -23.18 14.40
CA LEU A 442 -5.50 -21.79 14.83
C LEU A 442 -4.46 -21.04 14.01
N LEU A 443 -3.30 -21.65 13.73
CA LEU A 443 -2.24 -21.03 12.92
C LEU A 443 -2.73 -20.74 11.49
N VAL A 444 -3.38 -21.71 10.84
CA VAL A 444 -3.91 -21.50 9.50
C VAL A 444 -5.04 -20.47 9.49
N GLY A 445 -5.89 -20.47 10.52
CA GLY A 445 -6.91 -19.44 10.73
C GLY A 445 -6.32 -18.04 10.90
N LEU A 446 -5.25 -17.92 11.69
CA LEU A 446 -4.53 -16.67 11.88
C LEU A 446 -3.91 -16.17 10.56
N ILE A 447 -3.23 -17.05 9.81
CA ILE A 447 -2.65 -16.70 8.51
C ILE A 447 -3.75 -16.26 7.53
N ALA A 448 -4.89 -16.95 7.51
CA ALA A 448 -6.04 -16.53 6.71
C ALA A 448 -6.52 -15.14 7.12
N ALA A 449 -6.74 -14.89 8.42
CA ALA A 449 -7.16 -13.58 8.90
C ALA A 449 -6.18 -12.46 8.50
N ILE A 450 -4.87 -12.70 8.66
CA ILE A 450 -3.84 -11.72 8.26
C ILE A 450 -3.89 -11.48 6.75
N GLY A 451 -4.05 -12.54 5.95
CA GLY A 451 -4.27 -12.41 4.51
C GLY A 451 -5.49 -11.53 4.20
N ALA A 452 -6.63 -11.80 4.84
CA ALA A 452 -7.87 -11.04 4.64
C ALA A 452 -7.69 -9.56 4.95
N TYR A 453 -7.03 -9.26 6.08
CA TYR A 453 -6.80 -7.89 6.50
C TYR A 453 -5.82 -7.17 5.56
N THR A 454 -4.72 -7.82 5.18
CA THR A 454 -3.77 -7.31 4.18
C THR A 454 -4.51 -6.95 2.89
N ASN A 455 -5.42 -7.81 2.46
CA ASN A 455 -6.27 -7.55 1.31
C ASN A 455 -7.18 -6.36 1.47
N ASP A 456 -7.84 -6.21 2.61
CA ASP A 456 -8.69 -5.05 2.86
C ASP A 456 -7.89 -3.74 2.78
N LEU A 457 -6.64 -3.74 3.25
CA LEU A 457 -5.73 -2.59 3.13
C LEU A 457 -5.37 -2.31 1.66
N ILE A 458 -4.91 -3.34 0.94
CA ILE A 458 -4.60 -3.25 -0.50
C ILE A 458 -5.81 -2.72 -1.29
N VAL A 459 -7.00 -3.29 -1.06
CA VAL A 459 -8.25 -2.87 -1.71
C VAL A 459 -8.58 -1.41 -1.40
N LYS A 460 -8.37 -0.96 -0.16
CA LYS A 460 -8.61 0.44 0.23
C LYS A 460 -7.68 1.37 -0.54
N ASP A 461 -6.40 1.03 -0.66
CA ASP A 461 -5.39 1.85 -1.32
C ASP A 461 -5.48 1.83 -2.85
N MET A 462 -5.96 0.72 -3.44
CA MET A 462 -6.25 0.61 -4.86
C MET A 462 -7.54 1.31 -5.29
N ARG A 463 -8.45 1.55 -4.35
CA ARG A 463 -9.78 2.07 -4.68
C ARG A 463 -9.73 3.46 -5.34
N PRO A 464 -8.92 4.43 -4.87
CA PRO A 464 -8.71 5.70 -5.58
C PRO A 464 -8.23 5.51 -7.03
N GLU A 465 -7.41 4.50 -7.28
CA GLU A 465 -6.81 4.23 -8.58
C GLU A 465 -7.82 3.63 -9.56
N GLY A 466 -8.60 2.64 -9.13
CA GLY A 466 -9.68 2.05 -9.94
C GLY A 466 -10.81 3.03 -10.22
N ALA A 467 -10.80 4.18 -9.54
CA ALA A 467 -11.81 5.20 -9.69
C ALA A 467 -11.55 6.13 -10.89
N ARG A 468 -10.36 6.14 -11.50
CA ARG A 468 -10.05 6.96 -12.70
C ARG A 468 -11.03 6.75 -13.85
N TRP A 469 -11.47 5.52 -14.09
CA TRP A 469 -12.51 5.23 -15.09
C TRP A 469 -13.85 5.92 -14.77
N ARG A 470 -14.20 6.03 -13.47
CA ARG A 470 -15.36 6.81 -13.01
C ARG A 470 -15.11 8.31 -13.11
N VAL A 471 -13.88 8.78 -12.90
CA VAL A 471 -13.50 10.19 -13.15
C VAL A 471 -13.72 10.54 -14.61
N VAL A 472 -13.30 9.67 -15.54
CA VAL A 472 -13.52 9.86 -16.98
C VAL A 472 -15.01 9.91 -17.31
N GLU A 473 -15.78 8.95 -16.80
CA GLU A 473 -17.22 8.92 -17.00
C GLU A 473 -17.90 10.20 -16.48
N GLU A 474 -17.52 10.65 -15.28
CA GLU A 474 -18.05 11.88 -14.69
C GLU A 474 -17.58 13.13 -15.42
N ALA A 475 -16.34 13.17 -15.93
CA ALA A 475 -15.82 14.26 -16.74
C ALA A 475 -16.57 14.39 -18.07
N LEU A 476 -16.88 13.26 -18.72
CA LEU A 476 -17.71 13.23 -19.93
C LEU A 476 -19.16 13.64 -19.65
N ALA A 477 -19.71 13.24 -18.51
CA ALA A 477 -21.04 13.67 -18.11
C ALA A 477 -21.06 15.19 -17.83
N MET A 478 -20.04 15.72 -17.14
CA MET A 478 -19.89 17.15 -16.86
C MET A 478 -19.68 17.96 -18.14
N SER A 479 -18.88 17.50 -19.10
CA SER A 479 -18.70 18.21 -20.37
C SER A 479 -20.03 18.33 -21.11
N GLY A 480 -20.81 17.25 -21.19
CA GLY A 480 -22.13 17.23 -21.82
C GLY A 480 -23.15 18.20 -21.18
N VAL A 481 -23.18 18.32 -19.85
CA VAL A 481 -24.13 19.22 -19.15
C VAL A 481 -23.62 20.66 -19.02
N SER A 482 -22.31 20.90 -19.13
CA SER A 482 -21.72 22.23 -18.97
C SER A 482 -22.03 23.19 -20.12
N GLY A 483 -22.45 22.65 -21.27
CA GLY A 483 -22.70 23.36 -22.52
C GLY A 483 -21.42 23.86 -23.22
N LEU A 484 -20.24 23.45 -22.74
CA LEU A 484 -18.96 23.85 -23.29
C LEU A 484 -18.38 22.72 -24.16
N PRO A 485 -17.99 23.00 -25.42
CA PRO A 485 -17.36 21.99 -26.27
C PRO A 485 -16.00 21.62 -25.68
N VAL A 486 -15.79 20.32 -25.44
CA VAL A 486 -14.52 19.78 -24.94
C VAL A 486 -13.96 18.84 -26.00
N ASP A 487 -12.81 19.20 -26.56
CA ASP A 487 -12.05 18.36 -27.52
C ASP A 487 -10.83 17.73 -26.82
N VAL A 488 -10.28 18.40 -25.80
CA VAL A 488 -9.07 17.96 -25.08
C VAL A 488 -9.28 18.00 -23.56
N ILE A 489 -8.98 16.89 -22.88
CA ILE A 489 -8.91 16.79 -21.42
C ILE A 489 -7.43 16.70 -21.02
N TRP A 490 -6.93 17.71 -20.32
CA TRP A 490 -5.62 17.73 -19.69
C TRP A 490 -5.70 17.10 -18.30
N ALA A 491 -5.18 15.88 -18.14
CA ALA A 491 -5.25 15.10 -16.91
C ALA A 491 -3.85 14.53 -16.55
N PRO A 492 -2.93 15.36 -16.04
CA PRO A 492 -1.55 14.91 -15.77
C PRO A 492 -1.49 13.75 -14.76
N ARG A 493 -2.39 13.70 -13.76
CA ARG A 493 -2.47 12.57 -12.81
C ARG A 493 -2.87 11.23 -13.43
N PHE A 494 -3.34 11.22 -14.67
CA PHE A 494 -3.65 9.98 -15.37
C PHE A 494 -2.39 9.31 -15.96
N SER A 495 -1.24 10.00 -15.98
CA SER A 495 0.04 9.45 -16.45
C SER A 495 0.68 8.45 -15.48
N SER A 496 0.53 8.65 -14.17
CA SER A 496 1.09 7.79 -13.13
C SER A 496 -0.02 7.20 -12.27
N GLY A 497 -0.05 5.87 -12.11
CA GLY A 497 -0.94 5.16 -11.18
C GLY A 497 -0.12 4.54 -10.07
N SER A 498 -0.52 4.71 -8.81
CA SER A 498 0.16 4.04 -7.69
C SER A 498 0.01 2.51 -7.75
N TRP A 499 -1.06 2.03 -8.39
CA TRP A 499 -1.40 0.60 -8.45
C TRP A 499 -1.64 0.05 -9.85
N PHE A 500 -1.81 0.92 -10.85
CA PHE A 500 -1.93 0.50 -12.24
C PHE A 500 -0.62 0.79 -12.96
N THR A 501 -0.30 -0.06 -13.93
CA THR A 501 0.80 0.22 -14.84
C THR A 501 0.70 1.58 -15.45
N VAL A 502 1.87 2.15 -15.73
CA VAL A 502 2.07 3.09 -16.81
C VAL A 502 1.25 2.65 -18.02
N VAL A 503 0.17 3.38 -18.29
CA VAL A 503 -0.64 3.20 -19.50
C VAL A 503 0.01 4.00 -20.62
N SER A 504 -0.20 3.59 -21.86
CA SER A 504 0.21 4.42 -23.00
C SER A 504 -0.40 5.83 -22.84
N PRO A 505 0.31 6.91 -23.19
CA PRO A 505 -0.22 8.27 -23.16
C PRO A 505 -1.56 8.44 -23.90
N HIS A 506 -1.87 7.54 -24.85
CA HIS A 506 -3.10 7.57 -25.63
C HIS A 506 -4.21 6.66 -25.07
N TYR A 507 -3.96 5.89 -24.01
CA TYR A 507 -4.89 4.90 -23.48
C TYR A 507 -6.27 5.49 -23.18
N TRP A 508 -6.31 6.60 -22.44
CA TRP A 508 -7.57 7.21 -22.02
C TRP A 508 -8.37 7.77 -23.21
N SER A 509 -7.67 8.30 -24.22
CA SER A 509 -8.31 8.75 -25.47
C SER A 509 -8.95 7.56 -26.20
N GLN A 510 -8.21 6.46 -26.34
CA GLN A 510 -8.71 5.23 -26.97
C GLN A 510 -9.89 4.65 -26.20
N TYR A 511 -9.81 4.64 -24.86
CA TYR A 511 -10.87 4.15 -23.99
C TYR A 511 -12.16 4.95 -24.16
N ILE A 512 -12.06 6.28 -24.21
CA ILE A 512 -13.22 7.15 -24.43
C ILE A 512 -13.83 6.90 -25.81
N ALA A 513 -13.01 6.76 -26.85
CA ALA A 513 -13.46 6.45 -28.20
C ALA A 513 -14.15 5.08 -28.29
N ALA A 514 -13.57 4.04 -27.68
CA ALA A 514 -14.11 2.69 -27.71
C ALA A 514 -15.42 2.58 -26.91
N ARG A 515 -15.46 3.10 -25.68
CA ARG A 515 -16.61 2.94 -24.77
C ARG A 515 -17.74 3.91 -25.03
N TYR A 516 -17.44 5.15 -25.37
CA TYR A 516 -18.44 6.22 -25.48
C TYR A 516 -18.58 6.74 -26.91
N GLY A 517 -17.80 6.25 -27.88
CA GLY A 517 -17.85 6.73 -29.26
C GLY A 517 -17.37 8.18 -29.43
N SER A 518 -16.67 8.73 -28.44
CA SER A 518 -16.26 10.14 -28.41
C SER A 518 -14.79 10.31 -28.81
N VAL A 519 -14.48 11.35 -29.59
CA VAL A 519 -13.13 11.64 -30.11
C VAL A 519 -12.30 12.53 -29.19
N ILE A 520 -12.71 12.67 -27.92
CA ILE A 520 -12.00 13.51 -26.93
C ILE A 520 -10.59 12.97 -26.70
N ARG A 521 -9.59 13.84 -26.87
CA ARG A 521 -8.19 13.53 -26.58
C ARG A 521 -7.91 13.76 -25.10
N VAL A 522 -7.30 12.80 -24.44
CA VAL A 522 -6.77 12.95 -23.08
C VAL A 522 -5.26 13.13 -23.16
N SER A 523 -4.78 14.30 -22.73
CA SER A 523 -3.35 14.58 -22.59
C SER A 523 -2.93 14.35 -21.14
N THR A 524 -2.04 13.39 -20.93
CA THR A 524 -1.46 13.09 -19.61
C THR A 524 -0.09 13.77 -19.42
N ARG A 525 0.31 14.66 -20.33
CA ARG A 525 1.58 15.39 -20.24
C ARG A 525 1.52 16.44 -19.14
N ASN A 526 2.68 16.79 -18.59
CA ASN A 526 2.80 17.86 -17.59
C ASN A 526 2.59 19.27 -18.18
N VAL A 527 2.63 19.41 -19.51
CA VAL A 527 2.40 20.66 -20.23
C VAL A 527 1.46 20.39 -21.39
N LEU A 528 0.45 21.24 -21.55
CA LEU A 528 -0.46 21.22 -22.70
C LEU A 528 0.20 21.96 -23.87
N GLU A 529 0.05 21.46 -25.10
CA GLU A 529 0.64 22.14 -26.26
C GLU A 529 -0.15 23.44 -26.56
N PRO A 530 0.51 24.54 -27.00
CA PRO A 530 -0.15 25.83 -27.20
C PRO A 530 -1.33 25.80 -28.18
N ASP A 531 -1.27 24.93 -29.19
CA ASP A 531 -2.35 24.72 -30.17
C ASP A 531 -3.61 24.11 -29.54
N GLU A 532 -3.47 23.28 -28.51
CA GLU A 532 -4.60 22.70 -27.76
C GLU A 532 -5.35 23.79 -26.98
N ILE A 533 -4.61 24.67 -26.30
CA ILE A 533 -5.15 25.80 -25.53
C ILE A 533 -5.84 26.80 -26.47
N ALA A 534 -5.25 27.05 -27.65
CA ALA A 534 -5.75 28.04 -28.60
C ALA A 534 -7.19 27.75 -29.09
N THR A 535 -7.63 26.49 -29.08
CA THR A 535 -8.99 26.11 -29.49
C THR A 535 -10.08 26.60 -28.54
N GLY A 536 -9.75 26.87 -27.26
CA GLY A 536 -10.74 27.14 -26.22
C GLY A 536 -11.61 25.95 -25.84
N LYS A 537 -11.25 24.75 -26.29
CA LYS A 537 -11.97 23.48 -26.04
C LYS A 537 -11.18 22.51 -25.16
N ALA A 538 -10.17 23.03 -24.48
CA ALA A 538 -9.34 22.28 -23.55
C ALA A 538 -9.85 22.47 -22.12
N VAL A 539 -9.84 21.41 -21.34
CA VAL A 539 -10.20 21.43 -19.91
C VAL A 539 -9.10 20.78 -19.10
N TYR A 540 -8.75 21.37 -17.95
CA TYR A 540 -7.94 20.71 -16.94
C TYR A 540 -8.83 19.86 -16.04
N LEU A 541 -8.43 18.62 -15.80
CA LEU A 541 -9.15 17.64 -15.00
C LEU A 541 -8.29 17.21 -13.81
N ASP A 542 -8.83 17.37 -12.62
CA ASP A 542 -8.29 16.78 -11.39
C ASP A 542 -9.39 16.06 -10.59
N TYR A 543 -8.99 15.23 -9.64
CA TYR A 543 -9.90 14.52 -8.76
C TYR A 543 -9.31 14.25 -7.38
N ILE A 544 -10.19 14.17 -6.39
CA ILE A 544 -9.86 13.83 -5.00
C ILE A 544 -10.79 12.70 -4.53
N PRO A 545 -10.25 11.56 -4.09
CA PRO A 545 -11.07 10.50 -3.49
C PRO A 545 -11.60 10.97 -2.12
N LEU A 546 -12.89 10.75 -1.86
CA LEU A 546 -13.44 11.04 -0.53
C LEU A 546 -13.05 9.94 0.47
N PRO A 547 -12.73 10.30 1.73
CA PRO A 547 -12.53 9.30 2.77
C PRO A 547 -13.78 8.42 2.94
N SER A 548 -13.54 7.10 3.03
CA SER A 548 -14.54 6.02 3.18
C SER A 548 -15.52 6.30 4.35
N PRO A 549 -16.83 5.98 4.25
CA PRO A 549 -17.44 4.91 3.44
C PRO A 549 -18.18 5.32 2.16
N SER A 550 -18.29 6.61 1.81
CA SER A 550 -19.19 7.08 0.74
C SER A 550 -18.83 6.58 -0.68
N ARG A 551 -17.60 6.06 -0.88
CA ARG A 551 -17.05 5.66 -2.20
C ARG A 551 -17.11 6.76 -3.26
N GLY A 552 -17.37 7.99 -2.82
CA GLY A 552 -17.53 9.17 -3.66
C GLY A 552 -16.19 9.76 -4.06
N MET A 553 -16.21 10.57 -5.11
CA MET A 553 -15.05 11.33 -5.55
C MET A 553 -15.48 12.75 -5.87
N ILE A 554 -14.56 13.67 -5.62
CA ILE A 554 -14.68 15.03 -6.10
C ILE A 554 -13.94 15.09 -7.43
N VAL A 555 -14.63 15.47 -8.49
CA VAL A 555 -14.02 15.66 -9.81
C VAL A 555 -14.12 17.14 -10.15
N THR A 556 -12.98 17.76 -10.47
CA THR A 556 -12.87 19.18 -10.82
C THR A 556 -12.47 19.31 -12.28
N MET A 557 -13.20 20.15 -13.02
CA MET A 557 -12.92 20.48 -14.41
C MET A 557 -12.79 22.00 -14.56
N ALA A 558 -11.60 22.49 -14.87
CA ALA A 558 -11.37 23.90 -15.17
C ALA A 558 -11.31 24.11 -16.69
N HIS A 559 -12.21 24.94 -17.23
CA HIS A 559 -12.34 25.21 -18.66
C HIS A 559 -11.35 26.27 -19.07
N LEU A 560 -10.40 25.94 -19.95
CA LEU A 560 -9.28 26.79 -20.28
C LEU A 560 -9.68 27.90 -21.26
N THR A 561 -9.20 29.12 -21.00
CA THR A 561 -9.43 30.29 -21.85
C THR A 561 -8.60 30.16 -23.14
N PRO A 562 -9.19 30.37 -24.34
CA PRO A 562 -8.43 30.36 -25.58
C PRO A 562 -7.27 31.36 -25.55
N GLY A 563 -6.04 30.86 -25.78
CA GLY A 563 -4.82 31.68 -25.75
C GLY A 563 -4.38 32.18 -24.37
N GLY A 564 -4.99 31.69 -23.29
CA GLY A 564 -4.60 32.04 -21.92
C GLY A 564 -3.16 31.64 -21.60
N LYS A 565 -2.41 32.54 -20.96
CA LYS A 565 -1.04 32.23 -20.50
C LYS A 565 -1.11 31.28 -19.31
N GLY A 566 -0.42 30.14 -19.37
CA GLY A 566 -0.21 29.29 -18.19
C GLY A 566 -1.44 28.55 -17.67
N GLY A 567 -2.39 28.19 -18.53
CA GLY A 567 -3.55 27.38 -18.12
C GLY A 567 -4.64 28.18 -17.39
N GLU A 568 -4.81 29.46 -17.74
CA GLU A 568 -5.94 30.26 -17.26
C GLU A 568 -7.29 29.61 -17.59
N ALA A 569 -8.17 29.51 -16.61
CA ALA A 569 -9.52 28.98 -16.73
C ALA A 569 -10.59 30.05 -16.53
N ASN A 570 -11.63 30.04 -17.38
CA ASN A 570 -12.75 30.97 -17.33
C ASN A 570 -13.99 30.44 -16.58
N ALA A 571 -14.03 29.14 -16.36
CA ALA A 571 -15.09 28.46 -15.63
C ALA A 571 -14.54 27.22 -14.93
N ILE A 572 -15.12 26.87 -13.78
CA ILE A 572 -14.80 25.67 -13.03
C ILE A 572 -16.08 24.88 -12.81
N THR A 573 -16.05 23.59 -13.13
CA THR A 573 -17.13 22.64 -12.86
C THR A 573 -16.66 21.63 -11.82
N VAL A 574 -17.52 21.30 -10.86
CA VAL A 574 -17.21 20.38 -9.77
C VAL A 574 -18.33 19.36 -9.64
N SER A 575 -17.99 18.07 -9.62
CA SER A 575 -18.89 16.99 -9.21
C SER A 575 -18.43 16.43 -7.88
N VAL A 576 -19.35 16.25 -6.92
CA VAL A 576 -19.04 15.70 -5.58
C VAL A 576 -19.76 14.37 -5.34
N GLY A 577 -19.80 13.50 -6.36
CA GLY A 577 -20.58 12.26 -6.38
C GLY A 577 -20.64 11.51 -5.04
N ASN A 578 -21.86 11.20 -4.58
CA ASN A 578 -22.17 10.51 -3.32
C ASN A 578 -21.66 11.18 -2.02
N MET A 579 -21.23 12.44 -2.05
CA MET A 579 -20.86 13.18 -0.84
C MET A 579 -22.11 13.40 0.06
N PRO A 580 -22.07 13.03 1.36
CA PRO A 580 -23.17 13.28 2.28
C PRO A 580 -23.56 14.77 2.32
N ALA A 581 -24.86 15.07 2.43
CA ALA A 581 -25.36 16.45 2.46
C ALA A 581 -24.65 17.37 3.48
N PRO A 582 -24.35 16.93 4.72
CA PRO A 582 -23.60 17.76 5.67
C PRO A 582 -22.20 18.13 5.17
N MET A 583 -21.48 17.18 4.58
CA MET A 583 -20.15 17.44 4.01
C MET A 583 -20.23 18.39 2.80
N ARG A 584 -21.24 18.21 1.92
CA ARG A 584 -21.46 19.11 0.77
C ARG A 584 -21.66 20.56 1.21
N SER A 585 -22.42 20.76 2.29
CA SER A 585 -22.68 22.11 2.82
C SER A 585 -21.43 22.81 3.39
N GLN A 586 -20.39 22.05 3.75
CA GLN A 586 -19.16 22.53 4.36
C GLN A 586 -17.97 22.55 3.39
N ALA A 587 -18.15 22.07 2.16
CA ALA A 587 -17.11 22.01 1.16
C ALA A 587 -16.89 23.36 0.47
N PHE A 588 -15.63 23.71 0.21
CA PHE A 588 -15.21 24.90 -0.50
C PHE A 588 -14.42 24.53 -1.75
N LEU A 589 -14.75 25.18 -2.87
CA LEU A 589 -13.92 25.26 -4.06
C LEU A 589 -12.89 26.36 -3.84
N THR A 590 -11.60 26.01 -3.90
CA THR A 590 -10.49 26.95 -3.77
C THR A 590 -9.68 26.99 -5.06
N TYR A 591 -9.23 28.18 -5.45
CA TYR A 591 -8.35 28.37 -6.62
C TYR A 591 -7.55 29.65 -6.47
N ARG A 592 -6.41 29.76 -7.17
CA ARG A 592 -5.66 31.00 -7.31
C ARG A 592 -6.06 31.68 -8.61
N ASP A 593 -6.19 33.00 -8.59
CA ASP A 593 -6.34 33.74 -9.84
C ASP A 593 -5.00 33.88 -10.58
N MET A 594 -5.03 34.42 -11.81
CA MET A 594 -3.81 34.66 -12.58
C MET A 594 -2.85 35.68 -11.96
N LYS A 595 -3.24 36.34 -10.86
CA LYS A 595 -2.40 37.23 -10.03
C LYS A 595 -1.91 36.52 -8.75
N GLY A 596 -2.17 35.23 -8.61
CA GLY A 596 -1.77 34.40 -7.47
C GLY A 596 -2.64 34.54 -6.22
N ARG A 597 -3.72 35.34 -6.25
CA ARG A 597 -4.62 35.53 -5.10
C ARG A 597 -5.49 34.31 -4.90
N LEU A 598 -5.57 33.83 -3.67
CA LEU A 598 -6.40 32.68 -3.31
C LEU A 598 -7.87 33.11 -3.15
N HIS A 599 -8.76 32.41 -3.85
CA HIS A 599 -10.22 32.53 -3.77
C HIS A 599 -10.80 31.25 -3.16
N ALA A 600 -11.91 31.37 -2.43
CA ALA A 600 -12.60 30.25 -1.81
C ALA A 600 -14.12 30.47 -1.87
N GLU A 601 -14.82 29.59 -2.57
CA GLU A 601 -16.26 29.64 -2.79
C GLU A 601 -16.93 28.42 -2.17
N ARG A 602 -18.02 28.60 -1.42
CA ARG A 602 -18.74 27.47 -0.81
C ARG A 602 -19.46 26.71 -1.92
N LEU A 603 -19.34 25.37 -1.99
CA LEU A 603 -19.99 24.60 -3.06
C LEU A 603 -21.51 24.82 -3.09
N ALA A 604 -22.13 24.97 -1.92
CA ALA A 604 -23.56 25.22 -1.80
C ALA A 604 -24.04 26.57 -2.40
N THR A 605 -23.14 27.52 -2.64
CA THR A 605 -23.47 28.82 -3.27
C THR A 605 -23.24 28.82 -4.77
N LEU A 606 -22.64 27.76 -5.33
CA LEU A 606 -22.39 27.64 -6.76
C LEU A 606 -23.65 27.22 -7.52
N SER A 607 -23.71 27.57 -8.80
CA SER A 607 -24.83 27.18 -9.67
C SER A 607 -24.84 25.67 -9.88
N VAL A 608 -25.99 25.02 -9.64
CA VAL A 608 -26.16 23.58 -9.90
C VAL A 608 -26.38 23.38 -11.40
N ILE A 609 -25.70 22.39 -11.99
CA ILE A 609 -25.84 22.05 -13.42
C ILE A 609 -26.31 20.60 -13.61
N GLY A 610 -27.15 20.37 -14.61
CA GLY A 610 -27.72 19.04 -14.89
C GLY A 610 -28.72 18.57 -13.83
N ASP A 611 -28.78 17.26 -13.59
CA ASP A 611 -29.67 16.67 -12.58
C ASP A 611 -29.22 17.10 -11.15
N PRO A 612 -30.09 17.75 -10.34
CA PRO A 612 -29.79 18.09 -8.96
C PRO A 612 -29.35 16.90 -8.09
N SER A 613 -29.79 15.68 -8.42
CA SER A 613 -29.38 14.46 -7.72
C SER A 613 -27.89 14.13 -7.93
N ALA A 614 -27.32 14.52 -9.08
CA ALA A 614 -25.93 14.26 -9.44
C ALA A 614 -24.92 15.15 -8.72
N SER A 615 -25.37 16.20 -8.01
CA SER A 615 -24.51 17.09 -7.21
C SER A 615 -23.36 17.73 -8.01
N ARG A 616 -23.67 18.32 -9.16
CA ARG A 616 -22.71 19.02 -10.03
C ARG A 616 -22.90 20.53 -9.93
N TYR A 617 -21.79 21.24 -9.82
CA TYR A 617 -21.75 22.69 -9.59
C TYR A 617 -20.88 23.38 -10.63
N LYS A 618 -21.20 24.63 -10.97
CA LYS A 618 -20.44 25.47 -11.89
C LYS A 618 -20.20 26.85 -11.29
N LEU A 619 -18.95 27.30 -11.39
CA LEU A 619 -18.51 28.66 -11.16
C LEU A 619 -18.07 29.23 -12.51
N ALA A 620 -18.68 30.33 -12.96
CA ALA A 620 -18.42 30.95 -14.26
C ALA A 620 -17.79 32.33 -14.09
N ASN A 621 -17.20 32.86 -15.17
CA ASN A 621 -16.59 34.19 -15.23
C ASN A 621 -15.45 34.37 -14.21
N VAL A 622 -14.61 33.34 -14.07
CA VAL A 622 -13.41 33.39 -13.24
C VAL A 622 -12.16 33.61 -14.10
N SER A 623 -11.04 33.98 -13.47
CA SER A 623 -9.72 33.97 -14.10
C SER A 623 -8.84 33.19 -13.14
N ALA A 624 -8.85 31.87 -13.28
CA ALA A 624 -8.22 30.94 -12.34
C ALA A 624 -7.01 30.24 -12.97
N ASP A 625 -5.93 30.05 -12.21
CA ASP A 625 -4.88 29.08 -12.56
C ASP A 625 -5.47 27.68 -12.41
N ALA A 626 -5.65 26.97 -13.54
CA ALA A 626 -6.27 25.65 -13.55
C ALA A 626 -5.58 24.64 -12.62
N GLY A 627 -4.24 24.69 -12.50
CA GLY A 627 -3.47 23.78 -11.65
C GLY A 627 -3.67 24.02 -10.15
N SER A 628 -4.25 25.16 -9.77
CA SER A 628 -4.50 25.54 -8.38
C SER A 628 -5.91 25.17 -7.88
N VAL A 629 -6.78 24.68 -8.77
CA VAL A 629 -8.17 24.36 -8.46
C VAL A 629 -8.25 23.12 -7.57
N SER A 630 -8.84 23.27 -6.38
CA SER A 630 -9.01 22.19 -5.41
C SER A 630 -10.32 22.32 -4.65
N VAL A 631 -10.77 21.23 -4.02
CA VAL A 631 -11.94 21.25 -3.14
C VAL A 631 -11.54 20.75 -1.76
N THR A 632 -11.86 21.53 -0.73
CA THR A 632 -11.53 21.22 0.66
C THR A 632 -12.78 21.09 1.51
N THR A 633 -12.77 20.15 2.46
CA THR A 633 -13.89 19.87 3.38
C THR A 633 -13.55 20.17 4.83
N THR A 634 -12.39 20.77 5.12
CA THR A 634 -11.86 20.87 6.48
C THR A 634 -12.65 21.90 7.30
N PRO A 635 -13.32 21.50 8.40
CA PRO A 635 -13.96 22.42 9.32
C PRO A 635 -12.88 23.04 10.19
N GLY A 636 -12.28 24.14 9.73
CA GLY A 636 -11.20 24.79 10.48
C GLY A 636 -10.37 25.82 9.72
N LEU A 637 -10.58 26.00 8.41
CA LEU A 637 -10.13 27.22 7.75
C LEU A 637 -11.09 28.35 8.18
N PRO A 638 -10.66 29.36 8.98
CA PRO A 638 -11.43 30.59 9.03
C PRO A 638 -11.51 31.12 7.60
N ALA A 639 -12.70 31.56 7.21
CA ALA A 639 -12.91 32.24 5.94
C ALA A 639 -11.87 33.36 5.81
N SER A 640 -10.94 33.19 4.86
CA SER A 640 -9.90 34.13 4.42
C SER A 640 -9.01 34.76 5.52
N LEU A 641 -7.72 34.45 5.50
CA LEU A 641 -6.76 35.55 5.67
C LEU A 641 -6.77 36.35 4.37
N PRO A 642 -7.07 37.67 4.39
CA PRO A 642 -7.11 38.47 3.18
C PRO A 642 -5.75 38.44 2.46
N SER A 643 -5.71 38.59 1.14
CA SER A 643 -4.44 38.87 0.44
C SER A 643 -4.03 40.30 0.77
N CYS A 644 -2.81 40.52 1.28
CA CYS A 644 -2.32 41.88 1.43
C CYS A 644 -2.21 42.53 0.05
N GLY A 645 -2.78 43.72 -0.13
CA GLY A 645 -2.38 44.59 -1.24
C GLY A 645 -0.91 44.99 -1.10
N THR A 646 -0.36 45.71 -2.09
CA THR A 646 1.00 46.29 -1.96
C THR A 646 1.10 47.24 -0.77
N SER A 647 -0.01 47.82 -0.31
CA SER A 647 -0.07 48.74 0.83
C SER A 647 -0.17 48.00 2.18
N LEU A 648 0.77 48.24 3.09
CA LEU A 648 0.87 47.62 4.41
C LEU A 648 0.64 48.67 5.53
N PRO A 649 -0.44 48.58 6.32
CA PRO A 649 -0.63 49.45 7.49
C PRO A 649 0.33 49.10 8.63
N LEU A 650 0.41 49.93 9.67
CA LEU A 650 1.19 49.63 10.89
C LEU A 650 0.26 49.31 12.08
N PRO A 651 0.49 48.21 12.83
CA PRO A 651 1.37 47.09 12.53
C PRO A 651 0.76 46.13 11.49
N SER A 652 1.60 45.41 10.75
CA SER A 652 1.16 44.31 9.86
C SER A 652 2.09 43.11 9.95
N ARG A 653 1.53 41.91 9.98
CA ARG A 653 2.28 40.65 9.76
C ARG A 653 1.88 39.98 8.45
N VAL A 654 2.90 39.67 7.66
CA VAL A 654 2.79 39.03 6.35
C VAL A 654 3.43 37.63 6.42
N SER A 655 2.69 36.57 6.09
CA SER A 655 3.23 35.20 5.97
C SER A 655 3.44 34.81 4.49
N PHE A 656 4.56 34.16 4.19
CA PHE A 656 4.97 33.71 2.86
C PHE A 656 4.87 32.18 2.71
N GLY A 657 3.72 31.55 3.02
CA GLY A 657 3.56 30.10 2.89
C GLY A 657 2.12 29.67 2.56
N ALA A 658 1.96 28.50 1.92
CA ALA A 658 0.64 27.98 1.54
C ALA A 658 -0.21 27.51 2.73
N LYS A 659 0.45 27.19 3.85
CA LYS A 659 -0.20 27.07 5.16
C LYS A 659 0.10 28.37 5.89
N GLY A 660 -0.92 29.16 6.21
CA GLY A 660 -0.75 30.24 7.19
C GLY A 660 -0.12 29.67 8.47
N ASP A 661 0.60 30.49 9.23
CA ASP A 661 1.22 30.03 10.46
C ASP A 661 0.17 29.32 11.33
N ALA A 662 0.52 28.15 11.88
CA ALA A 662 -0.40 27.27 12.62
C ALA A 662 -1.11 27.93 13.81
N ALA A 663 -0.72 29.15 14.18
CA ALA A 663 -1.28 29.99 15.23
C ALA A 663 -2.41 30.94 14.76
N GLY A 664 -2.74 31.01 13.45
CA GLY A 664 -3.79 31.91 12.95
C GLY A 664 -3.52 33.40 13.16
N GLN A 665 -2.23 33.79 13.30
CA GLN A 665 -1.78 35.14 13.66
C GLN A 665 -1.34 36.02 12.49
N SER A 666 -1.42 35.55 11.24
CA SER A 666 -1.16 36.43 10.09
C SER A 666 -2.33 37.38 9.91
N ASP A 667 -2.08 38.65 9.59
CA ASP A 667 -3.15 39.56 9.18
C ASP A 667 -3.55 39.31 7.72
N CYS A 668 -2.63 38.75 6.93
CA CYS A 668 -2.82 38.47 5.52
C CYS A 668 -1.80 37.44 4.98
N LEU A 669 -2.12 36.85 3.82
CA LEU A 669 -1.14 36.10 3.02
C LEU A 669 -0.58 37.03 1.93
N PHE A 670 0.74 37.06 1.76
CA PHE A 670 1.32 37.78 0.64
C PHE A 670 1.14 36.97 -0.65
N SER A 671 0.31 37.46 -1.57
CA SER A 671 0.40 37.06 -2.97
C SER A 671 1.58 37.83 -3.58
N LEU A 672 2.74 37.19 -3.72
CA LEU A 672 3.87 37.80 -4.44
C LEU A 672 3.38 38.25 -5.83
N PRO A 673 3.48 39.54 -6.21
CA PRO A 673 3.65 39.86 -7.62
C PRO A 673 4.97 39.23 -8.08
N PRO A 674 5.16 38.95 -9.37
CA PRO A 674 6.41 38.42 -9.89
C PRO A 674 7.47 39.52 -9.87
N SER A 675 8.00 39.84 -8.70
CA SER A 675 9.30 40.49 -8.59
C SER A 675 10.35 39.42 -8.84
N ASN A 676 11.29 39.75 -9.73
CA ASN A 676 12.33 38.81 -10.19
C ASN A 676 13.06 38.19 -9.00
N GLY A 677 13.26 36.87 -9.06
CA GLY A 677 14.18 36.15 -8.18
C GLY A 677 13.59 35.23 -7.12
N TRP A 678 12.29 34.90 -7.15
CA TRP A 678 11.66 33.95 -6.20
C TRP A 678 11.23 32.64 -6.87
N HIS A 679 11.31 31.54 -6.15
CA HIS A 679 10.75 30.24 -6.52
C HIS A 679 9.26 30.14 -6.16
N THR A 680 8.60 29.06 -6.57
CA THR A 680 7.19 28.77 -6.22
C THR A 680 6.99 28.71 -4.70
N LEU A 681 5.87 29.27 -4.23
CA LEU A 681 5.47 29.26 -2.81
C LEU A 681 5.32 27.82 -2.28
N GLU A 682 5.89 27.56 -1.11
CA GLU A 682 5.85 26.26 -0.43
C GLU A 682 5.01 26.34 0.85
N ALA A 683 4.81 25.20 1.52
CA ALA A 683 4.03 25.16 2.76
C ALA A 683 4.67 25.95 3.91
N ALA A 684 6.00 26.06 3.93
CA ALA A 684 6.76 26.65 5.04
C ALA A 684 7.35 28.05 4.75
N GLY A 685 7.27 28.52 3.51
CA GLY A 685 7.96 29.74 3.09
C GLY A 685 8.09 29.85 1.56
N VAL A 686 8.96 30.76 1.12
CA VAL A 686 9.38 30.91 -0.28
C VAL A 686 10.90 31.05 -0.37
N TRP A 687 11.51 30.40 -1.36
CA TRP A 687 12.95 30.47 -1.62
C TRP A 687 13.29 31.52 -2.68
N SER A 688 14.42 32.22 -2.53
CA SER A 688 15.00 33.04 -3.60
C SER A 688 15.85 32.21 -4.56
N THR A 689 16.00 32.68 -5.80
CA THR A 689 16.92 32.14 -6.82
C THR A 689 18.34 32.71 -6.70
N GLY A 690 18.58 33.55 -5.68
CA GLY A 690 19.76 34.40 -5.53
C GLY A 690 19.36 35.83 -5.21
N GLU A 691 19.59 36.76 -6.15
CA GLU A 691 19.05 38.11 -6.03
C GLU A 691 17.53 38.09 -6.19
N ALA A 692 16.81 38.59 -5.20
CA ALA A 692 15.37 38.68 -5.22
C ALA A 692 14.89 40.00 -4.65
N SER A 693 13.80 40.53 -5.19
CA SER A 693 13.24 41.81 -4.73
C SER A 693 11.82 41.63 -4.18
N LEU A 694 11.44 42.45 -3.21
CA LEU A 694 10.09 42.54 -2.67
C LEU A 694 9.67 44.00 -2.67
N ASP A 695 8.59 44.31 -3.38
CA ASP A 695 8.03 45.65 -3.45
C ASP A 695 6.92 45.77 -2.39
N ILE A 696 7.13 46.67 -1.43
CA ILE A 696 6.15 46.99 -0.38
C ILE A 696 5.82 48.49 -0.43
N GLN A 697 4.58 48.84 -0.14
CA GLN A 697 4.10 50.23 -0.15
C GLN A 697 3.58 50.57 1.24
N GLY A 698 4.06 51.67 1.82
CA GLY A 698 3.51 52.18 3.07
C GLY A 698 2.22 52.94 2.85
N ASP A 699 1.27 52.82 3.78
CA ASP A 699 0.17 53.78 3.88
C ASP A 699 0.64 55.09 4.53
N ALA A 700 -0.29 56.02 4.78
CA ALA A 700 0.03 57.29 5.44
C ALA A 700 0.69 57.12 6.82
N SER A 701 0.51 55.97 7.49
CA SER A 701 1.04 55.72 8.83
C SER A 701 2.56 55.55 8.86
N TRP A 702 3.21 55.31 7.72
CA TRP A 702 4.67 55.17 7.62
C TRP A 702 5.42 56.51 7.66
N ALA A 703 4.74 57.61 7.33
CA ALA A 703 5.34 58.95 7.31
C ALA A 703 5.66 59.47 8.73
N ASP A 704 4.90 59.00 9.73
CA ASP A 704 4.99 59.47 11.11
C ASP A 704 5.80 58.51 11.99
N GLY A 705 7.11 58.80 12.12
CA GLY A 705 8.04 58.11 13.04
C GLY A 705 8.85 56.99 12.40
N PRO A 706 9.76 56.32 13.15
CA PRO A 706 10.57 55.21 12.66
C PRO A 706 9.71 53.98 12.37
N VAL A 707 10.04 53.27 11.28
CA VAL A 707 9.37 52.03 10.85
C VAL A 707 10.42 50.93 10.78
N TYR A 708 10.12 49.79 11.39
CA TYR A 708 10.99 48.62 11.45
C TYR A 708 10.36 47.45 10.71
N LEU A 709 11.18 46.77 9.90
CA LEU A 709 10.87 45.49 9.26
C LEU A 709 11.57 44.38 10.03
N ASN A 710 10.81 43.42 10.55
CA ASN A 710 11.36 42.19 11.12
C ASN A 710 11.08 41.03 10.16
N ILE A 711 12.12 40.46 9.57
CA ILE A 711 12.01 39.44 8.53
C ILE A 711 12.52 38.13 9.09
N LEU A 712 11.66 37.11 9.11
CA LEU A 712 12.04 35.77 9.52
C LEU A 712 12.53 34.98 8.30
N MET A 713 13.82 34.65 8.29
CA MET A 713 14.48 34.06 7.13
C MET A 713 15.53 33.00 7.52
N SER A 714 15.78 32.05 6.62
CA SER A 714 16.81 31.00 6.76
C SER A 714 17.52 30.76 5.42
N SER A 715 18.75 30.26 5.42
CA SER A 715 19.43 29.83 4.19
C SER A 715 19.54 28.31 4.11
N TYR A 716 19.86 27.78 2.92
CA TYR A 716 20.03 26.34 2.72
C TYR A 716 21.15 25.78 3.61
N THR A 717 22.26 26.53 3.72
CA THR A 717 23.34 26.21 4.66
C THR A 717 22.89 26.36 6.12
N GLY A 718 22.15 27.42 6.45
CA GLY A 718 21.66 27.69 7.81
C GLY A 718 20.78 26.57 8.38
N LEU A 719 20.01 25.92 7.52
CA LEU A 719 19.19 24.75 7.85
C LEU A 719 19.99 23.44 8.01
N GLY A 720 21.31 23.49 7.79
CA GLY A 720 22.23 22.39 8.10
C GLY A 720 22.45 21.40 6.95
N PHE A 721 21.89 21.66 5.76
CA PHE A 721 21.89 20.73 4.63
C PHE A 721 23.25 20.60 3.92
N THR A 722 24.16 21.57 4.07
CA THR A 722 25.52 21.50 3.49
C THR A 722 26.52 22.33 4.31
N GLU A 723 27.81 22.19 4.02
CA GLU A 723 28.89 22.97 4.63
C GLU A 723 29.04 24.37 4.01
N GLY A 724 29.67 25.28 4.74
CA GLY A 724 29.91 26.67 4.32
C GLY A 724 29.04 27.71 5.04
N ALA A 725 28.86 28.87 4.40
CA ALA A 725 27.92 29.90 4.82
C ALA A 725 27.39 30.63 3.59
N GLN A 726 26.11 31.02 3.61
CA GLN A 726 25.53 31.93 2.61
C GLN A 726 25.34 33.30 3.25
N THR A 727 25.80 34.36 2.57
CA THR A 727 25.64 35.73 3.05
C THR A 727 24.51 36.41 2.30
N VAL A 728 23.56 36.97 3.05
CA VAL A 728 22.43 37.72 2.50
C VAL A 728 22.61 39.19 2.82
N THR A 729 22.68 40.00 1.77
CA THR A 729 22.67 41.46 1.85
C THR A 729 21.27 41.97 1.54
N VAL A 730 20.70 42.76 2.45
CA VAL A 730 19.42 43.43 2.25
C VAL A 730 19.67 44.91 1.97
N SER A 731 19.11 45.38 0.85
CA SER A 731 19.12 46.79 0.45
C SER A 731 17.72 47.32 0.24
N VAL A 732 17.54 48.61 0.42
CA VAL A 732 16.25 49.29 0.27
C VAL A 732 16.42 50.45 -0.71
N ASN A 733 15.66 50.41 -1.80
CA ASN A 733 15.78 51.36 -2.91
C ASN A 733 17.23 51.54 -3.40
N GLY A 734 18.01 50.44 -3.41
CA GLY A 734 19.42 50.41 -3.82
C GLY A 734 20.45 50.76 -2.74
N ALA A 735 20.04 51.24 -1.57
CA ALA A 735 20.94 51.50 -0.44
C ALA A 735 21.08 50.26 0.45
N ARG A 736 22.31 49.75 0.64
CA ARG A 736 22.58 48.59 1.51
C ARG A 736 22.27 48.93 2.98
N LEU A 737 21.39 48.16 3.61
CA LEU A 737 20.99 48.38 5.01
C LEU A 737 21.52 47.32 5.97
N ALA A 738 21.50 46.05 5.57
CA ALA A 738 21.92 44.95 6.42
C ALA A 738 22.66 43.88 5.63
N SER A 739 23.54 43.14 6.30
CA SER A 739 24.20 41.96 5.75
C SER A 739 24.28 40.90 6.84
N ARG A 740 23.88 39.67 6.53
CA ARG A 740 23.87 38.58 7.49
C ARG A 740 24.39 37.29 6.89
N SER A 741 25.31 36.64 7.58
CA SER A 741 25.85 35.34 7.18
C SER A 741 25.11 34.22 7.92
N PHE A 742 24.73 33.18 7.18
CA PHE A 742 24.03 32.00 7.67
C PHE A 742 24.98 30.79 7.63
N PRO A 743 25.75 30.56 8.70
CA PRO A 743 26.60 29.37 8.81
C PRO A 743 25.77 28.13 9.09
N ARG A 744 26.36 26.95 8.90
CA ARG A 744 25.70 25.65 9.10
C ARG A 744 25.04 25.53 10.47
N GLY A 745 23.75 25.17 10.49
CA GLY A 745 22.99 24.93 11.73
C GLY A 745 22.54 26.19 12.47
N SER A 746 22.66 27.37 11.84
CA SER A 746 22.18 28.63 12.40
C SER A 746 20.66 28.75 12.46
N GLY A 747 19.94 27.86 11.78
CA GLY A 747 18.49 27.78 11.79
C GLY A 747 17.82 29.00 11.16
N GLU A 748 16.58 29.24 11.56
CA GLU A 748 15.79 30.40 11.15
C GLU A 748 16.16 31.63 12.01
N GLN A 749 16.33 32.79 11.38
CA GLN A 749 16.76 34.02 12.04
C GLN A 749 15.83 35.20 11.72
N ALA A 750 15.50 35.98 12.76
CA ALA A 750 14.82 37.26 12.60
C ALA A 750 15.84 38.36 12.31
N VAL A 751 15.66 39.07 11.19
CA VAL A 751 16.46 40.22 10.76
C VAL A 751 15.62 41.48 10.92
N GLN A 752 16.06 42.40 11.78
CA GLN A 752 15.43 43.70 11.96
C GLN A 752 16.12 44.76 11.10
N ILE A 753 15.33 45.58 10.41
CA ILE A 753 15.80 46.64 9.53
C ILE A 753 14.97 47.89 9.80
N GLU A 754 15.62 49.01 10.16
CA GLU A 754 14.94 50.32 10.20
C GLU A 754 14.86 50.89 8.78
N LEU A 755 13.65 51.29 8.36
CA LEU A 755 13.47 51.92 7.06
C LEU A 755 14.00 53.36 7.06
N PRO A 756 14.86 53.74 6.10
CA PRO A 756 15.34 55.12 5.99
C PRO A 756 14.18 56.07 5.71
N LYS A 757 14.28 57.34 6.13
CA LYS A 757 13.20 58.34 5.91
C LYS A 757 12.83 58.49 4.43
N SER A 758 13.80 58.34 3.53
CA SER A 758 13.60 58.36 2.08
C SER A 758 12.75 57.20 1.54
N ALA A 759 12.62 56.09 2.29
CA ALA A 759 11.81 54.92 1.93
C ALA A 759 10.46 54.87 2.66
N ARG A 760 10.06 55.97 3.32
CA ARG A 760 8.82 56.09 4.12
C ARG A 760 7.82 57.10 3.51
N VAL A 761 7.88 57.34 2.21
CA VAL A 761 6.93 58.26 1.55
C VAL A 761 5.61 57.51 1.34
N ALA A 762 4.52 58.04 1.91
CA ALA A 762 3.19 57.45 1.81
C ALA A 762 2.81 57.23 0.34
N GLY A 763 2.38 56.01 0.00
CA GLY A 763 2.02 55.65 -1.37
C GLY A 763 3.21 55.44 -2.32
N SER A 764 4.46 55.61 -1.90
CA SER A 764 5.63 55.22 -2.70
C SER A 764 5.98 53.74 -2.52
N VAL A 765 6.47 53.11 -3.59
CA VAL A 765 6.95 51.73 -3.53
C VAL A 765 8.36 51.72 -2.94
N THR A 766 8.52 50.96 -1.86
CA THR A 766 9.78 50.63 -1.22
C THR A 766 10.22 49.25 -1.68
N LYS A 767 11.30 49.21 -2.46
CA LYS A 767 11.88 47.97 -2.99
C LYS A 767 12.93 47.42 -2.03
N LEU A 768 12.65 46.26 -1.44
CA LEU A 768 13.59 45.49 -0.64
C LEU A 768 14.31 44.50 -1.56
N THR A 769 15.62 44.61 -1.72
CA THR A 769 16.41 43.65 -2.51
C THR A 769 17.28 42.79 -1.59
N PHE A 770 17.10 41.48 -1.67
CA PHE A 770 17.91 40.45 -1.03
C PHE A 770 18.92 39.93 -2.05
N ASN A 771 20.21 40.09 -1.78
CA ASN A 771 21.28 39.55 -2.62
C ASN A 771 22.01 38.45 -1.84
N VAL A 772 22.02 37.24 -2.41
CA VAL A 772 22.69 36.06 -1.83
C VAL A 772 23.95 35.77 -2.64
N ASP A 773 25.09 35.73 -1.95
CA ASP A 773 26.43 35.58 -2.54
C ASP A 773 26.63 34.31 -3.37
N ALA A 774 26.07 33.18 -2.94
CA ALA A 774 26.15 31.90 -3.65
C ALA A 774 24.89 31.04 -3.42
N PRO A 775 23.87 31.09 -4.31
CA PRO A 775 22.72 30.19 -4.26
C PRO A 775 23.17 28.74 -4.48
N ILE A 776 22.52 27.80 -3.79
CA ILE A 776 22.92 26.39 -3.78
C ILE A 776 21.93 25.55 -4.56
N VAL A 777 22.40 24.72 -5.48
CA VAL A 777 21.58 23.72 -6.17
C VAL A 777 21.72 22.37 -5.45
N PRO A 778 20.70 21.87 -4.73
CA PRO A 778 20.81 20.64 -3.94
C PRO A 778 21.27 19.42 -4.75
N ASN A 779 20.69 19.22 -5.94
CA ASN A 779 21.05 18.12 -6.84
C ASN A 779 22.51 18.18 -7.32
N ALA A 780 23.09 19.38 -7.43
CA ALA A 780 24.49 19.54 -7.83
C ALA A 780 25.49 19.14 -6.72
N ILE A 781 25.02 19.11 -5.46
CA ILE A 781 25.81 18.67 -4.30
C ILE A 781 25.59 17.17 -4.03
N ASP A 782 24.34 16.70 -4.09
CA ASP A 782 23.98 15.29 -3.96
C ASP A 782 23.03 14.89 -5.09
N PRO A 783 23.50 14.08 -6.07
CA PRO A 783 22.67 13.63 -7.20
C PRO A 783 21.43 12.83 -6.81
N LYS A 784 21.32 12.35 -5.55
CA LYS A 784 20.12 11.67 -5.02
C LYS A 784 19.01 12.64 -4.62
N GLN A 785 19.32 13.93 -4.43
CA GLN A 785 18.33 14.96 -4.16
C GLN A 785 17.61 15.33 -5.45
N ALA A 786 16.28 15.31 -5.44
CA ALA A 786 15.48 15.63 -6.64
C ALA A 786 15.38 17.15 -6.93
N ASP A 787 15.77 18.01 -5.98
CA ASP A 787 15.62 19.46 -6.12
C ASP A 787 16.76 20.07 -6.96
N THR A 788 16.41 20.51 -8.17
CA THR A 788 17.33 21.11 -9.15
C THR A 788 17.35 22.64 -9.10
N ARG A 789 16.65 23.26 -8.14
CA ARG A 789 16.56 24.72 -8.04
C ARG A 789 17.79 25.32 -7.38
N ALA A 790 18.18 26.53 -7.80
CA ALA A 790 19.20 27.32 -7.11
C ALA A 790 18.59 28.04 -5.90
N LEU A 791 18.82 27.54 -4.69
CA LEU A 791 18.22 28.03 -3.44
C LEU A 791 19.11 29.07 -2.75
N GLY A 792 18.61 30.30 -2.67
CA GLY A 792 19.24 31.40 -1.94
C GLY A 792 18.72 31.51 -0.50
N ILE A 793 17.88 32.52 -0.23
CA ILE A 793 17.27 32.75 1.08
C ILE A 793 15.81 32.27 1.09
N HIS A 794 15.42 31.57 2.16
CA HIS A 794 14.05 31.22 2.46
C HIS A 794 13.44 32.28 3.37
N ILE A 795 12.32 32.87 2.98
CA ILE A 795 11.57 33.83 3.80
C ILE A 795 10.25 33.20 4.22
N ARG A 796 9.93 33.32 5.51
CA ARG A 796 8.70 32.80 6.09
C ARG A 796 7.72 33.90 6.45
N SER A 797 8.19 34.98 7.06
CA SER A 797 7.32 36.10 7.45
C SER A 797 8.02 37.45 7.45
N LEU A 798 7.22 38.51 7.34
CA LEU A 798 7.62 39.91 7.44
C LEU A 798 6.67 40.64 8.38
N ASP A 799 7.21 41.22 9.44
CA ASP A 799 6.47 42.09 10.37
C ASP A 799 6.88 43.55 10.17
N VAL A 800 5.91 44.43 10.01
CA VAL A 800 6.11 45.88 9.89
C VAL A 800 5.55 46.57 11.13
N SER A 801 6.36 47.36 11.85
CA SER A 801 5.94 47.99 13.11
C SER A 801 6.66 49.30 13.43
N ARG A 802 6.09 50.11 14.35
CA ARG A 802 6.67 51.40 14.81
C ARG A 802 7.70 51.27 15.93
N ARG A 803 7.78 50.10 16.55
CA ARG A 803 8.73 49.83 17.61
C ARG A 803 9.82 48.96 17.02
N PRO A 804 11.11 49.21 17.33
CA PRO A 804 12.06 48.14 17.17
C PRO A 804 11.49 46.98 17.99
N ALA A 805 11.39 45.78 17.39
CA ALA A 805 11.18 44.57 18.16
C ALA A 805 12.20 44.64 19.29
N SER A 806 11.71 44.86 20.50
CA SER A 806 12.56 45.06 21.67
C SER A 806 13.57 43.92 21.68
N ALA A 807 14.87 44.23 21.64
CA ALA A 807 15.93 43.28 21.96
C ALA A 807 15.43 42.42 23.12
N PRO A 808 15.39 41.09 22.95
CA PRO A 808 14.34 40.21 23.44
C PRO A 808 13.91 40.65 24.84
N ALA A 809 12.82 41.42 24.90
CA ALA A 809 12.22 41.74 26.19
C ALA A 809 11.87 40.39 26.81
N SER A 810 12.27 40.23 28.07
CA SER A 810 11.96 39.14 29.01
C SER A 810 10.94 38.10 28.48
N PRO A 811 11.20 36.79 28.67
CA PRO A 811 10.29 35.70 28.26
C PRO A 811 8.80 35.89 28.57
N GLU A 812 8.45 36.75 29.54
CA GLU A 812 7.07 37.08 29.92
C GLU A 812 6.30 37.94 28.89
N GLY A 813 6.96 38.73 28.05
CA GLY A 813 6.31 39.56 27.03
C GLY A 813 5.85 38.78 25.81
N ALA A 814 6.63 37.76 25.40
CA ALA A 814 6.26 36.82 24.36
C ALA A 814 5.15 35.84 24.81
N GLN A 815 5.00 35.63 26.13
CA GLN A 815 3.97 34.76 26.73
C GLN A 815 2.54 35.32 26.68
N ARG A 816 2.33 36.63 26.45
CA ARG A 816 0.96 37.18 26.35
C ARG A 816 0.37 37.17 24.94
N ALA A 817 1.19 37.11 23.89
CA ALA A 817 0.71 37.02 22.50
C ALA A 817 0.51 35.57 22.04
N ALA A 818 1.15 34.59 22.69
CA ALA A 818 0.94 33.16 22.45
C ALA A 818 -0.21 32.61 23.32
N GLY A 819 -1.44 32.97 22.98
CA GLY A 819 -2.62 32.32 23.53
C GLY A 819 -2.77 30.89 23.00
N ALA A 820 -2.52 29.92 23.89
CA ALA A 820 -2.97 28.51 23.84
C ALA A 820 -2.15 27.46 23.03
N SER A 821 -0.82 27.44 23.19
CA SER A 821 -0.11 26.16 23.30
C SER A 821 0.75 26.20 24.57
N ALA A 822 0.41 25.39 25.58
CA ALA A 822 1.02 25.45 26.90
C ALA A 822 2.51 25.04 26.86
N GLN A 823 3.42 26.00 26.66
CA GLN A 823 4.81 25.86 27.13
C GLN A 823 4.79 25.75 28.66
N CYS A 824 5.61 24.87 29.23
CA CYS A 824 5.66 24.68 30.67
C CYS A 824 6.00 26.02 31.35
N ARG A 825 5.09 26.56 32.18
CA ARG A 825 5.43 27.69 33.06
C ARG A 825 6.52 27.23 34.04
N ALA A 826 7.32 28.18 34.51
CA ALA A 826 8.44 27.97 35.41
C ALA A 826 8.08 27.38 36.80
N ASP A 827 6.81 27.06 37.03
CA ASP A 827 6.31 26.47 38.27
C ASP A 827 5.68 25.12 37.96
N ILE A 828 6.45 24.04 38.07
CA ILE A 828 5.97 22.69 37.74
C ILE A 828 5.37 22.04 38.98
N ALA A 829 4.03 21.95 39.01
CA ALA A 829 3.29 21.20 40.02
C ALA A 829 3.39 19.67 39.77
N GLY A 830 3.29 18.87 40.83
CA GLY A 830 3.22 17.41 40.73
C GLY A 830 2.06 16.96 39.81
N GLY A 831 2.30 15.92 39.00
CA GLY A 831 1.42 15.43 37.94
C GLY A 831 1.64 16.07 36.56
N THR A 832 2.72 16.83 36.37
CA THR A 832 3.04 17.47 35.08
C THR A 832 3.90 16.57 34.20
N THR A 833 3.51 16.41 32.93
CA THR A 833 4.35 15.75 31.92
C THR A 833 4.88 16.76 30.90
N ILE A 834 6.20 16.81 30.77
CA ILE A 834 6.96 17.64 29.85
C ILE A 834 7.29 16.82 28.60
N LYS A 835 6.99 17.34 27.41
CA LYS A 835 7.35 16.75 26.11
C LYS A 835 8.52 17.50 25.49
N PHE A 836 9.54 16.78 25.03
CA PHE A 836 10.77 17.37 24.49
C PHE A 836 10.81 17.42 22.95
N GLY A 837 9.78 16.95 22.27
CA GLY A 837 9.64 17.04 20.80
C GLY A 837 8.89 18.30 20.33
N LEU A 838 9.09 18.70 19.06
CA LEU A 838 8.49 19.89 18.46
C LEU A 838 7.01 19.74 18.06
N THR A 839 6.44 18.53 18.16
CA THR A 839 5.06 18.26 17.71
C THR A 839 4.21 17.76 18.85
N LEU A 840 3.09 18.45 19.12
CA LEU A 840 1.98 17.92 19.91
C LEU A 840 0.88 17.48 18.95
N THR A 841 0.29 16.31 19.16
CA THR A 841 -0.95 15.96 18.47
C THR A 841 -2.12 16.72 19.09
N PRO A 842 -3.24 16.93 18.38
CA PRO A 842 -4.41 17.61 18.95
C PRO A 842 -4.96 16.95 20.23
N ALA A 843 -4.69 15.66 20.44
CA ALA A 843 -5.06 14.92 21.65
C ALA A 843 -4.15 15.25 22.87
N ASP A 844 -2.97 15.83 22.64
CA ASP A 844 -1.94 16.08 23.65
C ASP A 844 -2.08 17.45 24.34
N ASN A 845 -2.81 18.40 23.75
CA ASN A 845 -2.86 19.80 24.21
C ASN A 845 -3.50 20.01 25.61
N ALA A 846 -4.15 18.99 26.19
CA ALA A 846 -4.83 19.10 27.49
C ALA A 846 -4.05 18.50 28.68
N ARG A 847 -2.97 17.73 28.44
CA ARG A 847 -2.24 17.00 29.51
C ARG A 847 -0.73 17.22 29.52
N PHE A 848 -0.17 17.77 28.45
CA PHE A 848 1.27 17.88 28.25
C PHE A 848 1.67 19.34 28.05
N CYS A 849 2.87 19.69 28.51
CA CYS A 849 3.50 20.97 28.18
C CYS A 849 4.79 20.76 27.40
N LEU A 850 5.09 21.69 26.49
CA LEU A 850 6.30 21.62 25.66
C LEU A 850 7.51 22.13 26.45
N ALA A 851 8.60 21.35 26.39
CA ALA A 851 9.87 21.72 26.98
C ALA A 851 10.42 22.97 26.30
N SER A 852 10.77 23.98 27.11
CA SER A 852 11.47 25.16 26.59
C SER A 852 12.96 24.86 26.42
N GLN A 853 13.61 25.60 25.51
CA GLN A 853 15.07 25.56 25.38
C GLN A 853 15.80 25.91 26.69
N SER A 854 15.17 26.67 27.60
CA SER A 854 15.73 26.99 28.91
C SER A 854 15.80 25.80 29.87
N GLN A 855 15.08 24.71 29.60
CA GLN A 855 15.17 23.45 30.37
C GLN A 855 16.31 22.55 29.85
N LEU A 856 16.78 22.78 28.62
CA LEU A 856 17.82 22.00 27.95
C LEU A 856 19.10 22.85 27.86
N THR A 857 19.81 23.01 28.98
CA THR A 857 20.89 24.01 29.07
C THR A 857 22.17 23.57 28.39
N GLU A 858 22.79 22.50 28.88
CA GLU A 858 24.07 22.00 28.40
C GLU A 858 23.92 20.61 27.82
N GLY A 859 24.63 20.34 26.73
CA GLY A 859 24.76 18.99 26.19
C GLY A 859 23.50 18.48 25.50
N TRP A 860 22.78 19.33 24.77
CA TRP A 860 21.63 18.94 23.95
C TRP A 860 21.80 19.41 22.49
N TYR A 861 21.32 18.60 21.55
CA TYR A 861 21.10 19.02 20.16
C TYR A 861 19.78 19.79 20.04
N PRO A 862 19.52 20.48 18.91
CA PRO A 862 18.21 21.07 18.65
C PRO A 862 17.08 20.04 18.80
N GLN A 863 15.93 20.48 19.33
CA GLN A 863 14.75 19.62 19.48
C GLN A 863 14.26 19.16 18.10
N GLU A 864 13.81 17.91 18.02
CA GLU A 864 13.27 17.29 16.82
C GLU A 864 11.78 17.02 17.00
N ALA A 865 11.08 16.56 15.95
CA ALA A 865 9.64 16.33 15.99
C ALA A 865 9.19 15.40 17.15
N GLN A 866 10.02 14.43 17.53
CA GLN A 866 9.66 13.35 18.47
C GLN A 866 10.41 13.37 19.81
N GLY A 867 11.38 14.26 20.00
CA GLY A 867 12.23 14.30 21.20
C GLY A 867 13.51 15.12 20.95
N VAL A 868 14.48 14.98 21.86
CA VAL A 868 15.77 15.67 21.78
C VAL A 868 16.93 14.73 22.11
N TRP A 869 18.02 14.85 21.36
CA TRP A 869 19.24 14.10 21.58
C TRP A 869 20.19 14.86 22.50
N THR A 870 20.88 14.15 23.39
CA THR A 870 22.03 14.72 24.10
C THR A 870 23.22 14.88 23.15
N LYS A 871 23.97 15.97 23.34
CA LYS A 871 25.19 16.33 22.64
C LYS A 871 26.37 16.20 23.59
N GLY A 872 27.24 15.23 23.34
CA GLY A 872 28.39 14.97 24.19
C GLY A 872 28.08 14.01 25.35
N SER A 873 29.11 13.68 26.14
CA SER A 873 29.05 12.70 27.23
C SER A 873 28.40 13.24 28.50
N ARG A 874 27.97 14.50 28.52
CA ARG A 874 27.34 15.15 29.67
C ARG A 874 26.23 16.07 29.17
N SER A 875 25.05 15.98 29.78
CA SER A 875 23.95 16.89 29.53
C SER A 875 23.25 17.31 30.81
N VAL A 876 22.66 18.49 30.84
CA VAL A 876 22.00 19.06 32.03
C VAL A 876 20.56 19.40 31.69
N LEU A 877 19.63 18.81 32.43
CA LEU A 877 18.19 19.07 32.37
C LEU A 877 17.80 19.91 33.58
N LEU A 878 17.22 21.08 33.35
CA LEU A 878 16.65 21.92 34.40
C LEU A 878 15.15 21.69 34.55
N ILE A 879 14.73 21.36 35.76
CA ILE A 879 13.33 21.21 36.14
C ILE A 879 13.00 22.31 37.15
N ALA A 880 12.09 23.20 36.78
CA ALA A 880 11.76 24.37 37.57
C ALA A 880 11.03 23.97 38.87
N GLY A 881 11.41 24.60 40.00
CA GLY A 881 10.98 24.18 41.33
C GLY A 881 9.95 25.12 41.95
N SER A 882 8.69 24.70 42.02
CA SER A 882 7.60 25.49 42.64
C SER A 882 7.09 24.95 43.98
N ASP A 883 7.46 23.72 44.38
CA ASP A 883 6.96 23.10 45.61
C ASP A 883 8.00 23.26 46.74
N PRO A 884 7.62 23.59 48.00
CA PRO A 884 8.56 23.69 49.11
C PRO A 884 9.41 22.43 49.23
N ALA A 885 10.70 22.62 49.52
CA ALA A 885 11.74 21.59 49.56
C ALA A 885 11.55 20.50 50.64
N THR A 886 10.32 20.28 51.11
CA THR A 886 9.97 19.43 52.25
C THR A 886 9.53 18.02 51.86
N ARG A 887 9.35 17.71 50.57
CA ARG A 887 8.93 16.36 50.09
C ARG A 887 9.85 15.81 49.00
N PRO A 888 10.14 14.49 49.01
CA PRO A 888 10.81 13.83 47.89
C PRO A 888 9.92 13.91 46.64
N VAL A 889 10.54 14.04 45.47
CA VAL A 889 9.86 14.10 44.17
C VAL A 889 10.33 12.93 43.34
N LYS A 890 9.42 12.31 42.59
CA LYS A 890 9.76 11.24 41.67
C LYS A 890 9.69 11.77 40.24
N ILE A 891 10.74 11.51 39.46
CA ILE A 891 10.83 11.97 38.08
C ILE A 891 10.97 10.76 37.17
N THR A 892 10.01 10.57 36.29
CA THR A 892 10.01 9.50 35.31
C THR A 892 10.39 10.05 33.94
N LEU A 893 11.57 9.67 33.45
CA LEU A 893 12.06 10.05 32.13
C LEU A 893 11.74 8.96 31.10
N ARG A 894 11.05 9.29 30.01
CA ARG A 894 10.98 8.43 28.83
C ARG A 894 12.10 8.79 27.89
N MET A 895 13.07 7.89 27.83
CA MET A 895 14.25 8.06 27.00
C MET A 895 14.75 6.72 26.50
N ASN A 896 15.48 6.79 25.39
CA ASN A 896 16.18 5.66 24.83
C ASN A 896 17.61 6.06 24.44
N THR A 897 18.42 5.11 24.03
CA THR A 897 19.76 5.36 23.50
C THR A 897 19.87 4.83 22.08
N TYR A 898 20.97 5.19 21.41
CA TYR A 898 21.25 4.67 20.08
C TYR A 898 21.34 3.13 20.05
N THR A 899 21.88 2.51 21.10
CA THR A 899 21.87 1.04 21.27
C THR A 899 20.49 0.53 21.61
N GLY A 900 19.79 1.16 22.56
CA GLY A 900 18.44 0.76 22.99
C GLY A 900 17.42 0.73 21.84
N MET A 901 17.50 1.68 20.91
CA MET A 901 16.66 1.68 19.70
C MET A 901 17.05 0.63 18.64
N GLY A 902 18.08 -0.17 18.89
CA GLY A 902 18.50 -1.27 18.01
C GLY A 902 19.34 -0.84 16.83
N PHE A 903 19.77 0.43 16.76
CA PHE A 903 20.59 0.92 15.66
C PHE A 903 22.03 0.40 15.72
N TYR A 904 22.53 0.01 16.91
CA TYR A 904 23.86 -0.56 17.04
C TYR A 904 23.93 -1.65 18.12
N LYS A 905 24.71 -2.70 17.86
CA LYS A 905 24.89 -3.83 18.79
C LYS A 905 25.87 -3.45 19.92
N GLY A 906 25.36 -3.36 21.14
CA GLY A 906 26.10 -2.98 22.34
C GLY A 906 25.19 -2.49 23.48
N ALA A 907 25.81 -1.86 24.47
CA ALA A 907 25.14 -1.23 25.60
C ALA A 907 25.67 0.19 25.80
N GLN A 908 24.80 1.12 26.18
CA GLN A 908 25.13 2.49 26.55
C GLN A 908 24.54 2.78 27.93
N THR A 909 25.34 3.34 28.84
CA THR A 909 24.95 3.62 30.22
C THR A 909 24.82 5.12 30.46
N VAL A 910 23.67 5.52 31.00
CA VAL A 910 23.39 6.90 31.42
C VAL A 910 23.36 6.94 32.94
N THR A 911 24.19 7.78 33.54
CA THR A 911 24.23 8.04 34.99
C THR A 911 23.58 9.37 35.29
N PHE A 912 22.68 9.40 36.27
CA PHE A 912 21.94 10.59 36.66
C PHE A 912 22.43 11.12 38.01
N SER A 913 22.64 12.43 38.11
CA SER A 913 23.01 13.10 39.35
C SER A 913 22.31 14.45 39.51
N ALA A 914 22.11 14.89 40.75
CA ALA A 914 21.68 16.25 41.08
C ALA A 914 22.72 16.86 42.03
N GLY A 915 23.45 17.87 41.56
CA GLY A 915 24.62 18.38 42.26
C GLY A 915 25.67 17.29 42.46
N ALA A 916 26.11 17.06 43.70
CA ALA A 916 27.06 16.00 44.05
C ALA A 916 26.39 14.64 44.32
N THR A 917 25.06 14.57 44.33
CA THR A 917 24.31 13.36 44.70
C THR A 917 23.97 12.55 43.46
N LYS A 918 24.40 11.28 43.42
CA LYS A 918 24.02 10.34 42.36
C LYS A 918 22.58 9.84 42.59
N LEU A 919 21.73 10.00 41.59
CA LEU A 919 20.32 9.62 41.60
C LEU A 919 20.09 8.19 41.08
N GLY A 920 20.95 7.72 40.18
CA GLY A 920 20.85 6.37 39.61
C GLY A 920 21.68 6.20 38.34
N SER A 921 21.60 5.02 37.74
CA SER A 921 22.15 4.77 36.40
C SER A 921 21.31 3.73 35.66
N LYS A 922 21.16 3.90 34.35
CA LYS A 922 20.44 2.97 33.48
C LYS A 922 21.32 2.58 32.31
N THR A 923 21.48 1.28 32.10
CA THR A 923 22.11 0.71 30.91
C THR A 923 21.04 0.28 29.92
N PHE A 924 21.19 0.70 28.67
CA PHE A 924 20.30 0.43 27.55
C PHE A 924 20.98 -0.54 26.57
N GLU A 925 20.43 -1.75 26.47
CA GLU A 925 20.95 -2.82 25.61
C GLU A 925 20.26 -2.83 24.24
N THR A 926 20.86 -3.51 23.26
CA THR A 926 20.37 -3.51 21.87
C THR A 926 18.93 -3.97 21.74
N GLY A 927 18.08 -3.12 21.16
CA GLY A 927 16.68 -3.45 20.88
C GLY A 927 15.79 -3.47 22.13
N GLN A 928 16.24 -2.86 23.22
CA GLN A 928 15.45 -2.72 24.43
C GLN A 928 14.32 -1.68 24.20
N PRO A 929 13.05 -2.03 24.48
CA PRO A 929 11.94 -1.10 24.29
C PRO A 929 12.13 0.16 25.15
N ASP A 930 11.53 1.28 24.71
CA ASP A 930 11.52 2.57 25.41
C ASP A 930 11.01 2.38 26.84
N THR A 931 11.94 2.26 27.80
CA THR A 931 11.63 1.88 29.19
C THR A 931 11.79 3.12 30.07
N PRO A 932 10.78 3.51 30.85
CA PRO A 932 10.87 4.68 31.70
C PRO A 932 12.00 4.55 32.74
N VAL A 933 12.79 5.61 32.90
CA VAL A 933 13.82 5.75 33.93
C VAL A 933 13.23 6.55 35.08
N VAL A 934 13.10 5.92 36.24
CA VAL A 934 12.58 6.56 37.45
C VAL A 934 13.73 7.07 38.31
N LEU A 935 13.68 8.35 38.67
CA LEU A 935 14.64 9.04 39.53
C LEU A 935 13.93 9.51 40.80
N ASP A 936 14.37 8.99 41.95
CA ASP A 936 13.92 9.47 43.26
C ASP A 936 14.80 10.65 43.67
N ILE A 937 14.22 11.84 43.79
CA ILE A 937 14.94 13.07 44.13
C ILE A 937 14.80 13.33 45.63
N PRO A 938 15.88 13.22 46.42
CA PRO A 938 15.84 13.52 47.84
C PRO A 938 15.48 14.99 48.09
N ALA A 939 14.75 15.26 49.18
CA ALA A 939 14.47 16.63 49.60
C ALA A 939 15.77 17.44 49.84
N SER A 940 16.86 16.79 50.25
CA SER A 940 18.15 17.42 50.55
C SER A 940 18.90 18.00 49.35
N VAL A 941 18.56 17.60 48.11
CA VAL A 941 19.20 18.14 46.89
C VAL A 941 18.36 19.24 46.23
N ARG A 942 17.21 19.58 46.82
CA ARG A 942 16.29 20.60 46.34
C ARG A 942 16.43 21.86 47.21
N THR A 943 16.66 22.99 46.57
CA THR A 943 16.60 24.30 47.23
C THR A 943 15.29 24.97 46.85
N ALA A 944 14.52 25.44 47.84
CA ALA A 944 13.23 26.09 47.58
C ALA A 944 13.42 27.31 46.64
N GLY A 945 12.62 27.37 45.58
CA GLY A 945 12.69 28.43 44.57
C GLY A 945 13.88 28.33 43.59
N ALA A 946 14.74 27.32 43.70
CA ALA A 946 15.81 27.06 42.73
C ALA A 946 15.42 25.89 41.79
N PRO A 947 15.80 25.95 40.50
CA PRO A 947 15.59 24.84 39.58
C PRO A 947 16.44 23.63 39.98
N LEU A 948 15.84 22.43 39.89
CA LEU A 948 16.55 21.17 40.04
C LEU A 948 17.35 20.90 38.75
N ALA A 949 18.66 20.82 38.87
CA ALA A 949 19.54 20.43 37.77
C ALA A 949 19.85 18.93 37.82
N ILE A 950 19.35 18.18 36.84
CA ILE A 950 19.67 16.77 36.64
C ILE A 950 20.76 16.68 35.58
N THR A 951 21.94 16.20 35.99
CA THR A 951 23.04 15.91 35.08
C THR A 951 22.96 14.46 34.62
N MET A 952 23.10 14.24 33.31
CA MET A 952 23.18 12.92 32.69
C MET A 952 24.60 12.74 32.13
N ASP A 953 25.34 11.80 32.70
CA ASP A 953 26.67 11.41 32.22
C ASP A 953 26.55 10.11 31.41
N ILE A 954 27.01 10.15 30.16
CA ILE A 954 26.82 9.10 29.17
C ILE A 954 28.17 8.48 28.83
N ASP A 955 28.30 7.18 29.03
CA ASP A 955 29.57 6.47 28.93
C ASP A 955 30.16 6.45 27.50
N ARG A 956 29.31 6.42 26.48
CA ARG A 956 29.69 6.32 25.06
C ARG A 956 28.73 7.10 24.19
N LEU A 957 29.21 7.62 23.07
CA LEU A 957 28.39 8.27 22.04
C LEU A 957 28.49 7.51 20.73
N TYR A 958 27.46 7.60 19.89
CA TYR A 958 27.42 6.95 18.59
C TYR A 958 27.09 7.94 17.49
N SER A 959 27.92 7.95 16.44
CA SER A 959 27.62 8.70 15.22
C SER A 959 27.06 7.75 14.16
N PRO A 960 25.82 7.97 13.70
CA PRO A 960 25.22 7.17 12.62
C PRO A 960 26.08 7.13 11.36
N GLU A 961 26.73 8.24 11.02
CA GLU A 961 27.64 8.36 9.89
C GLU A 961 28.91 7.53 10.08
N LYS A 962 29.58 7.65 11.24
CA LYS A 962 30.78 6.83 11.54
C LYS A 962 30.47 5.34 11.57
N LEU A 963 29.23 4.99 11.93
CA LEU A 963 28.72 3.61 11.92
C LEU A 963 28.20 3.16 10.55
N LYS A 964 28.17 4.05 9.53
CA LYS A 964 27.65 3.80 8.18
C LYS A 964 26.18 3.36 8.14
N ILE A 965 25.38 3.83 9.10
CA ILE A 965 23.94 3.51 9.21
C ILE A 965 23.10 4.59 8.55
N ALA A 966 23.44 5.85 8.75
CA ALA A 966 22.74 7.01 8.20
C ALA A 966 23.73 8.17 8.00
N PRO A 967 23.45 9.15 7.11
CA PRO A 967 24.35 10.28 6.88
C PRO A 967 24.39 11.30 8.02
N ASP A 968 23.80 11.01 9.18
CA ASP A 968 23.79 11.92 10.34
C ASP A 968 25.17 11.90 11.03
N PRO A 969 25.92 13.01 11.00
CA PRO A 969 27.29 13.08 11.53
C PRO A 969 27.34 13.20 13.05
N ARG A 970 26.21 13.52 13.71
CA ARG A 970 26.17 13.87 15.12
C ARG A 970 26.62 12.71 15.99
N ASP A 971 27.45 12.98 17.00
CA ASP A 971 27.72 12.02 18.08
C ASP A 971 26.53 12.05 19.05
N LEU A 972 25.66 11.04 18.96
CA LEU A 972 24.39 10.92 19.69
C LEU A 972 24.58 10.12 20.99
N GLY A 973 24.11 10.69 22.11
CA GLY A 973 24.04 10.01 23.40
C GLY A 973 22.66 9.40 23.66
N ALA A 974 21.89 10.01 24.56
CA ALA A 974 20.53 9.61 24.91
C ALA A 974 19.49 10.46 24.17
N PHE A 975 18.37 9.84 23.81
CA PHE A 975 17.21 10.49 23.21
C PHE A 975 16.11 10.65 24.26
N LEU A 976 15.85 11.88 24.69
CA LEU A 976 14.82 12.21 25.68
C LEU A 976 13.53 12.63 24.99
N ARG A 977 12.41 12.02 25.38
CA ARG A 977 11.08 12.29 24.80
C ARG A 977 10.15 12.96 25.79
N GLU A 978 10.12 12.46 27.03
CA GLU A 978 9.18 12.92 28.06
C GLU A 978 9.83 12.92 29.45
N ALA A 979 9.37 13.82 30.31
CA ALA A 979 9.64 13.80 31.75
C ALA A 979 8.33 14.02 32.51
N GLU A 980 7.95 13.07 33.35
CA GLU A 980 6.79 13.14 34.24
C GLU A 980 7.27 13.36 35.67
N ILE A 981 6.67 14.33 36.36
CA ILE A 981 7.05 14.74 37.71
C ILE A 981 5.89 14.40 38.64
N GLU A 982 6.12 13.53 39.62
CA GLU A 982 5.16 13.04 40.62
C GLU A 982 5.48 13.56 42.03
#